data_AF-A0AAN6X6G8-F1
#
_entry.id   AF-A0AAN6X6G8-F1
#
_cell.length_a   1.000
_cell.length_b   1.000
_cell.length_c   1.000
_cell.angle_alpha   90.00
_cell.angle_beta   90.00
_cell.angle_gamma   90.00
#
_symmetry.space_group_name_H-M   'P 1'
#
loop_
_entity.id
_entity.type
_entity.pdbx_description
1 polymer ?
#
loop_
_entity_poly.entity_id
_entity_poly.type
_entity_poly.pdbx_seq_one_letter_code
_entity_poly.pdbx_strand_id
1 'polypeptide(L)'
;MGLFSSHADEALTKKDDDRKPGSSTKKSKGGLPTHAPWTPSTRAPPRKTLKRLGIAVAVALFVYLFIQGMPTDVGIRDRRRPIYHNDDVAAVRGRPGTGGRKVTPTPGAMPKLKPHRKPDRPKAPPPPHEDEDEDDQQRPLVGQEVDIVPAAGGRTFDGPILFRKLAATLQAISDTQGYQAVNKNVLFAAASLKSASVLLPMACEMGAELRSYVHFALLGGSEIGMEELRAVNGIDESCQVIFHDGRPDYAGTSTPARLKKSSARALHHIHSYMHPQAMFVDVSGEEEESLLGGVRQQAPVSGIPLIELPANAHSHLPWISKLDSSSLAAWHKVNFEILIHAAPKASGSLTRLLRSLSAADFSAGAVPHLTIELPHDLDLATKEFLKGFYWPPARADDPSLPSQLTLRHRIPRTRLTEEESAVRFLESFWPADPQHSHVLVLSSQVELSPKFFHYLRYTTLEYLHSKTAQLQQYDTRLLGISLDLPTTYLNTSDPFTAPAPIQKFNKSNKKSSSRETTSAPFLWQSPNSNAMLYLGTKWTELHALVSNLIELQHSSKSLSPFFTDKVVSKRYPAWLEHALSLTRVRGYWALYPGEDTARGLATVHGELARVPEEYEREVERDLIRDSSRERSSSRAGGGGHLMESLDLPPFSEMPLLLYNGNPTDLYNLDAFAADYAYDFRKAVGGCEGFTSEELSPRADMGDLFCFRSD
;
A
#
# COMPACT_ATOMS: atom_id res chain seq x y z
N MET A 1 22.80 34.60 -45.62
CA MET A 1 22.16 35.69 -46.40
C MET A 1 20.73 35.83 -45.89
N GLY A 2 20.23 36.91 -45.31
CA GLY A 2 20.76 38.16 -44.75
C GLY A 2 19.93 38.47 -43.48
N LEU A 3 20.48 38.99 -42.37
CA LEU A 3 20.96 40.37 -42.11
C LEU A 3 19.91 41.47 -42.30
N PHE A 4 19.37 41.94 -41.17
CA PHE A 4 19.00 43.32 -40.76
C PHE A 4 18.48 43.20 -39.31
N SER A 5 18.74 44.06 -38.32
CA SER A 5 19.56 45.26 -38.14
C SER A 5 19.69 45.48 -36.62
N SER A 6 20.83 45.97 -36.16
CA SER A 6 21.12 46.40 -34.80
C SER A 6 20.92 47.92 -34.61
N HIS A 7 20.67 48.32 -33.36
CA HIS A 7 21.01 49.57 -32.62
C HIS A 7 19.83 50.04 -31.74
N ALA A 8 19.95 49.99 -30.41
CA ALA A 8 20.56 50.99 -29.49
C ALA A 8 19.57 52.15 -29.21
N ASP A 9 19.40 52.76 -28.05
CA ASP A 9 19.94 52.78 -26.69
C ASP A 9 18.89 53.58 -25.89
N GLU A 10 18.68 53.35 -24.59
CA GLU A 10 18.53 54.48 -23.65
C GLU A 10 18.65 54.05 -22.19
N ALA A 11 19.70 54.55 -21.56
CA ALA A 11 19.99 54.48 -20.14
C ALA A 11 19.27 55.61 -19.40
N LEU A 12 18.70 55.35 -18.21
CA LEU A 12 18.40 56.40 -17.23
C LEU A 12 18.47 55.89 -15.78
N THR A 13 19.59 56.28 -15.15
CA THR A 13 19.69 56.89 -13.81
C THR A 13 19.30 56.12 -12.54
N LYS A 14 20.36 55.62 -11.88
CA LYS A 14 20.78 55.85 -10.48
C LYS A 14 19.87 56.74 -9.60
N LYS A 15 19.44 56.23 -8.44
CA LYS A 15 19.07 57.04 -7.27
C LYS A 15 19.25 56.27 -5.95
N ASP A 16 20.29 56.66 -5.21
CA ASP A 16 20.55 56.30 -3.80
C ASP A 16 19.85 57.29 -2.84
N ASP A 17 19.83 56.88 -1.56
CA ASP A 17 19.51 57.62 -0.32
C ASP A 17 17.99 57.86 -0.04
N ASP A 18 17.43 57.62 1.16
CA ASP A 18 18.01 57.92 2.46
C ASP A 18 17.30 57.25 3.67
N ARG A 19 17.99 57.31 4.81
CA ARG A 19 17.73 56.73 6.14
C ARG A 19 16.55 57.32 6.94
N LYS A 20 16.10 56.57 7.96
CA LYS A 20 15.67 57.02 9.33
C LYS A 20 15.76 55.81 10.29
N PRO A 21 16.14 55.95 11.57
CA PRO A 21 15.41 56.78 12.53
C PRO A 21 16.28 57.62 13.48
N GLY A 22 15.69 58.70 14.00
CA GLY A 22 16.26 59.55 15.03
C GLY A 22 15.40 59.59 16.30
N SER A 23 16.06 59.53 17.46
CA SER A 23 15.93 60.45 18.61
C SER A 23 16.59 59.76 19.83
N SER A 24 17.79 60.22 20.21
CA SER A 24 18.08 61.05 21.39
C SER A 24 17.98 60.25 22.71
N THR A 25 18.99 60.10 23.57
CA THR A 25 19.84 61.16 24.15
C THR A 25 21.10 60.59 24.86
N LYS A 26 22.27 61.09 24.43
CA LYS A 26 23.41 61.66 25.19
C LYS A 26 23.82 61.19 26.62
N LYS A 27 25.17 61.05 26.73
CA LYS A 27 26.13 61.22 27.86
C LYS A 27 26.32 60.02 28.81
N SER A 28 27.53 59.66 29.27
CA SER A 28 28.91 60.07 28.97
C SER A 28 29.90 59.16 29.70
N LYS A 29 31.10 59.00 29.11
CA LYS A 29 32.43 58.84 29.71
C LYS A 29 32.79 57.54 30.44
N GLY A 30 33.87 56.94 29.95
CA GLY A 30 34.49 55.71 30.45
C GLY A 30 35.30 55.87 31.74
N GLY A 31 35.74 54.71 32.22
CA GLY A 31 36.66 54.51 33.34
C GLY A 31 36.76 53.02 33.68
N LEU A 32 37.85 52.37 33.27
CA LEU A 32 38.31 51.06 33.76
C LEU A 32 38.96 51.22 35.17
N PRO A 33 39.49 50.15 35.83
CA PRO A 33 38.95 48.82 36.15
C PRO A 33 39.13 48.53 37.68
N THR A 34 39.03 47.26 38.12
CA THR A 34 39.64 46.61 39.31
C THR A 34 38.78 46.09 40.48
N HIS A 35 38.97 44.77 40.69
CA HIS A 35 39.02 43.94 41.90
C HIS A 35 37.83 43.81 42.89
N ALA A 36 37.43 42.54 43.05
CA ALA A 36 36.54 41.95 44.06
C ALA A 36 37.05 42.11 45.51
N PRO A 37 36.23 41.91 46.57
CA PRO A 37 36.05 40.55 47.11
C PRO A 37 34.70 40.25 47.81
N TRP A 38 34.64 39.02 48.32
CA TRP A 38 33.57 38.20 48.89
C TRP A 38 32.88 38.64 50.22
N THR A 39 31.58 38.25 50.31
CA THR A 39 30.76 37.78 51.47
C THR A 39 30.33 38.75 52.59
N PRO A 40 29.31 38.46 53.46
CA PRO A 40 28.22 37.45 53.42
C PRO A 40 26.80 38.00 53.76
N SER A 41 25.79 37.17 53.47
CA SER A 41 24.47 36.98 54.16
C SER A 41 23.94 38.06 55.12
N THR A 42 22.77 38.65 54.81
CA THR A 42 21.75 38.99 55.83
C THR A 42 20.31 38.91 55.29
N ARG A 43 19.53 38.00 55.88
CA ARG A 43 18.09 38.05 56.22
C ARG A 43 17.09 38.55 55.16
N ALA A 44 16.36 37.61 54.57
CA ALA A 44 15.12 37.88 53.82
C ALA A 44 13.93 38.14 54.78
N PRO A 45 13.11 39.19 54.54
CA PRO A 45 11.98 39.54 55.41
C PRO A 45 10.75 38.61 55.23
N PRO A 46 9.92 38.43 56.27
CA PRO A 46 8.91 37.36 56.40
C PRO A 46 7.68 37.50 55.49
N ARG A 47 7.64 38.49 54.60
CA ARG A 47 6.49 38.74 53.71
C ARG A 47 6.56 37.99 52.38
N LYS A 48 7.72 37.43 52.00
CA LYS A 48 7.89 36.64 50.76
C LYS A 48 7.66 35.13 50.95
N THR A 49 7.75 34.63 52.18
CA THR A 49 7.52 33.21 52.51
C THR A 49 6.03 32.86 52.53
N LEU A 50 5.15 33.75 53.01
CA LEU A 50 3.70 33.53 52.98
C LEU A 50 3.13 33.41 51.55
N LYS A 51 3.64 34.22 50.60
CA LYS A 51 3.23 34.10 49.19
C LYS A 51 3.66 32.78 48.56
N ARG A 52 4.86 32.29 48.90
CA ARG A 52 5.35 30.98 48.41
C ARG A 52 4.59 29.81 49.03
N LEU A 53 4.20 29.93 50.31
CA LEU A 53 3.36 28.94 50.97
C LEU A 53 1.95 28.91 50.37
N GLY A 54 1.36 30.07 50.08
CA GLY A 54 0.04 30.16 49.41
C GLY A 54 0.04 29.52 48.02
N ILE A 55 1.10 29.73 47.23
CA ILE A 55 1.26 29.08 45.92
C ILE A 55 1.44 27.56 46.07
N ALA A 56 2.24 27.10 47.05
CA ALA A 56 2.42 25.68 47.30
C ALA A 56 1.10 24.98 47.71
N VAL A 57 0.29 25.63 48.54
CA VAL A 57 -1.04 25.12 48.92
C VAL A 57 -1.97 25.09 47.71
N ALA A 58 -1.97 26.13 46.86
CA ALA A 58 -2.79 26.14 45.65
C ALA A 58 -2.40 25.03 44.65
N VAL A 59 -1.10 24.77 44.48
CA VAL A 59 -0.60 23.67 43.63
C VAL A 59 -0.99 22.32 44.23
N ALA A 60 -0.85 22.13 45.55
CA ALA A 60 -1.26 20.90 46.21
C ALA A 60 -2.76 20.65 46.09
N LEU A 61 -3.59 21.69 46.17
CA LEU A 61 -5.05 21.61 46.01
C LEU A 61 -5.41 21.28 44.55
N PHE A 62 -4.68 21.83 43.58
CA PHE A 62 -4.86 21.50 42.16
C PHE A 62 -4.49 20.04 41.87
N VAL A 63 -3.38 19.55 42.42
CA VAL A 63 -2.96 18.13 42.30
C VAL A 63 -3.98 17.22 42.99
N TYR A 64 -4.50 17.60 44.16
CA TYR A 64 -5.52 16.84 44.87
C TYR A 64 -6.83 16.74 44.06
N LEU A 65 -7.31 17.85 43.50
CA LEU A 65 -8.49 17.86 42.63
C LEU A 65 -8.27 17.10 41.33
N PHE A 66 -7.05 17.13 40.79
CA PHE A 66 -6.68 16.34 39.62
C PHE A 66 -6.71 14.84 39.92
N ILE A 67 -6.19 14.41 41.08
CA ILE A 67 -6.22 13.01 41.50
C ILE A 67 -7.65 12.55 41.80
N GLN A 68 -8.48 13.37 42.46
CA GLN A 68 -9.89 13.04 42.68
C GLN A 68 -10.75 13.10 41.40
N GLY A 69 -10.32 13.85 40.40
CA GLY A 69 -10.98 13.96 39.10
C GLY A 69 -10.57 12.91 38.07
N MET A 70 -9.63 12.01 38.40
CA MET A 70 -9.26 10.91 37.50
C MET A 70 -10.39 9.85 37.48
N PRO A 71 -11.04 9.60 36.32
CA PRO A 71 -12.01 8.53 36.20
C PRO A 71 -11.29 7.20 36.42
N THR A 72 -11.64 6.46 37.46
CA THR A 72 -11.10 5.12 37.74
C THR A 72 -11.74 4.01 36.91
N ASP A 73 -12.58 4.33 35.93
CA ASP A 73 -13.09 3.40 34.93
C ASP A 73 -12.40 3.62 33.57
N VAL A 74 -11.12 3.25 33.50
CA VAL A 74 -10.46 3.00 32.22
C VAL A 74 -10.62 1.51 31.95
N GLY A 75 -11.68 1.18 31.18
CA GLY A 75 -11.95 -0.16 30.71
C GLY A 75 -10.78 -0.76 29.92
N ILE A 76 -10.76 -2.08 29.91
CA ILE A 76 -9.75 -2.97 29.33
C ILE A 76 -9.23 -2.47 27.97
N ARG A 77 -7.91 -2.20 27.96
CA ARG A 77 -6.93 -2.11 26.86
C ARG A 77 -7.49 -2.41 25.44
N ASP A 78 -7.82 -1.32 24.74
CA ASP A 78 -8.14 -1.28 23.32
C ASP A 78 -6.96 -1.82 22.50
N ARG A 79 -7.21 -2.80 21.60
CA ARG A 79 -6.21 -3.35 20.66
C ARG A 79 -6.00 -2.42 19.45
N ARG A 80 -6.14 -1.09 19.62
CA ARG A 80 -5.85 -0.11 18.58
C ARG A 80 -4.34 0.04 18.45
N ARG A 81 -3.80 -0.12 17.23
CA ARG A 81 -2.41 0.25 16.94
C ARG A 81 -2.25 1.76 17.24
N PRO A 82 -1.31 2.16 18.11
CA PRO A 82 -1.13 3.56 18.44
C PRO A 82 -0.65 4.34 17.20
N ILE A 83 -1.35 5.41 16.87
CA ILE A 83 -0.90 6.42 15.90
C ILE A 83 0.06 7.34 16.66
N TYR A 84 1.34 7.32 16.30
CA TYR A 84 2.32 8.28 16.82
C TYR A 84 2.21 9.57 16.01
N HIS A 85 1.89 10.67 16.68
CA HIS A 85 2.05 12.01 16.14
C HIS A 85 3.51 12.43 16.33
N ASN A 86 4.22 12.72 15.23
CA ASN A 86 5.43 13.54 15.29
C ASN A 86 4.98 15.00 15.22
N ASP A 87 4.93 15.66 16.38
CA ASP A 87 4.95 17.10 16.45
C ASP A 87 6.41 17.53 16.27
N ASP A 88 6.82 17.78 15.02
CA ASP A 88 7.82 18.78 14.64
C ASP A 88 8.04 18.72 13.11
N VAL A 89 7.69 19.83 12.44
CA VAL A 89 8.11 20.34 11.12
C VAL A 89 6.90 20.90 10.37
N ALA A 90 6.55 22.15 10.68
CA ALA A 90 5.91 23.08 9.74
C ALA A 90 5.90 24.51 10.33
N ALA A 91 7.07 25.15 10.32
CA ALA A 91 7.14 26.60 10.39
C ALA A 91 7.78 27.09 9.08
N VAL A 92 7.05 27.89 8.30
CA VAL A 92 7.50 29.14 7.62
C VAL A 92 6.53 29.54 6.46
N ARG A 93 6.12 30.83 6.50
CA ARG A 93 5.37 31.69 5.53
C ARG A 93 3.84 31.47 5.40
N GLY A 94 2.89 32.39 5.68
CA GLY A 94 2.89 33.76 6.21
C GLY A 94 2.02 34.74 5.39
N ARG A 95 0.78 35.09 5.83
CA ARG A 95 0.20 36.46 5.93
C ARG A 95 -1.28 36.50 6.44
N PRO A 96 -1.77 37.63 7.01
CA PRO A 96 -2.81 37.64 8.04
C PRO A 96 -4.20 38.15 7.58
N GLY A 97 -5.26 37.69 8.25
CA GLY A 97 -6.61 38.23 8.12
C GLY A 97 -7.66 37.58 9.05
N THR A 98 -7.87 38.22 10.20
CA THR A 98 -9.12 38.31 11.01
C THR A 98 -9.92 37.05 11.40
N GLY A 99 -9.86 36.74 12.70
CA GLY A 99 -11.05 36.57 13.57
C GLY A 99 -11.92 35.33 13.37
N GLY A 100 -11.55 34.20 13.98
CA GLY A 100 -12.43 33.04 14.13
C GLY A 100 -11.82 31.98 15.05
N ARG A 101 -12.50 31.69 16.16
CA ARG A 101 -12.14 30.71 17.19
C ARG A 101 -11.90 29.32 16.57
N LYS A 102 -10.64 28.89 16.44
CA LYS A 102 -10.25 27.54 16.01
C LYS A 102 -10.54 26.53 17.12
N VAL A 103 -11.55 25.70 16.92
CA VAL A 103 -11.72 24.43 17.62
C VAL A 103 -11.02 23.38 16.75
N THR A 104 -9.93 22.80 17.26
CA THR A 104 -9.29 21.61 16.69
C THR A 104 -10.19 20.40 16.91
N PRO A 105 -10.65 19.67 15.88
CA PRO A 105 -11.38 18.42 16.10
C PRO A 105 -10.39 17.28 16.31
N THR A 106 -10.26 16.86 17.56
CA THR A 106 -9.71 15.55 17.93
C THR A 106 -10.57 14.46 17.29
N PRO A 107 -10.01 13.44 16.60
CA PRO A 107 -10.79 12.30 16.15
C PRO A 107 -11.33 11.54 17.37
N GLY A 108 -12.65 11.57 17.55
CA GLY A 108 -13.31 10.83 18.63
C GLY A 108 -13.12 9.32 18.46
N ALA A 109 -13.11 8.60 19.59
CA ALA A 109 -13.19 7.14 19.60
C ALA A 109 -14.48 6.68 18.89
N MET A 110 -14.37 5.60 18.11
CA MET A 110 -15.49 5.02 17.34
C MET A 110 -16.73 4.80 18.24
N PRO A 111 -17.91 5.33 17.89
CA PRO A 111 -19.14 5.02 18.59
C PRO A 111 -19.48 3.54 18.41
N LYS A 112 -19.69 2.81 19.50
CA LYS A 112 -20.39 1.52 19.42
C LYS A 112 -21.82 1.80 18.97
N LEU A 113 -22.30 1.05 17.96
CA LEU A 113 -23.70 1.12 17.51
C LEU A 113 -24.61 0.92 18.73
N LYS A 114 -25.44 1.91 19.04
CA LYS A 114 -26.45 1.76 20.10
C LYS A 114 -27.61 0.92 19.55
N PRO A 115 -28.14 -0.07 20.30
CA PRO A 115 -29.28 -0.84 19.85
C PRO A 115 -30.50 0.08 19.64
N HIS A 116 -31.21 -0.15 18.53
CA HIS A 116 -32.40 0.61 18.16
C HIS A 116 -33.46 0.56 19.27
N ARG A 117 -33.97 1.74 19.64
CA ARG A 117 -35.14 1.89 20.50
C ARG A 117 -36.37 1.35 19.74
N LYS A 118 -36.95 0.24 20.24
CA LYS A 118 -38.21 -0.31 19.70
C LYS A 118 -39.31 0.77 19.71
N PRO A 119 -40.06 0.98 18.62
CA PRO A 119 -41.27 1.79 18.66
C PRO A 119 -42.39 1.05 19.41
N ASP A 120 -43.13 1.79 20.24
CA ASP A 120 -44.26 1.29 21.02
C ASP A 120 -45.38 0.72 20.13
N ARG A 121 -45.88 -0.47 20.48
CA ARG A 121 -47.02 -1.15 19.85
C ARG A 121 -48.31 -0.32 20.00
N PRO A 122 -49.07 -0.04 18.93
CA PRO A 122 -50.48 0.34 19.06
C PRO A 122 -51.33 -0.85 19.49
N LYS A 123 -52.29 -0.60 20.40
CA LYS A 123 -53.27 -1.58 20.91
C LYS A 123 -54.22 -2.07 19.80
N ALA A 124 -54.52 -3.37 19.83
CA ALA A 124 -55.51 -4.01 18.96
C ALA A 124 -56.95 -3.56 19.27
N PRO A 125 -57.84 -3.45 18.26
CA PRO A 125 -59.28 -3.30 18.47
C PRO A 125 -59.99 -4.67 18.63
N PRO A 126 -61.14 -4.73 19.32
CA PRO A 126 -61.88 -5.96 19.62
C PRO A 126 -62.77 -6.42 18.43
N PRO A 127 -63.22 -7.70 18.42
CA PRO A 127 -64.00 -8.27 17.32
C PRO A 127 -65.52 -8.05 17.49
N PRO A 128 -66.30 -8.02 16.40
CA PRO A 128 -67.72 -8.37 16.40
C PRO A 128 -67.92 -9.68 15.62
N HIS A 129 -68.44 -10.73 16.27
CA HIS A 129 -69.85 -11.14 16.39
C HIS A 129 -70.29 -12.13 15.31
N GLU A 130 -70.74 -13.27 15.82
CA GLU A 130 -71.33 -14.45 15.18
C GLU A 130 -72.70 -14.11 14.58
N ASP A 131 -73.00 -14.69 13.41
CA ASP A 131 -74.35 -15.01 12.97
C ASP A 131 -74.32 -16.41 12.33
N GLU A 132 -75.20 -17.28 12.83
CA GLU A 132 -75.48 -18.65 12.40
C GLU A 132 -76.53 -18.69 11.25
N ASP A 133 -76.82 -19.91 10.79
CA ASP A 133 -77.91 -20.38 9.90
C ASP A 133 -77.49 -20.66 8.43
N GLU A 134 -77.24 -21.93 8.08
CA GLU A 134 -78.18 -22.98 7.59
C GLU A 134 -78.30 -22.92 6.05
N ASP A 135 -78.41 -23.96 5.24
CA ASP A 135 -78.21 -25.41 5.27
C ASP A 135 -78.41 -25.77 3.77
N ASP A 136 -77.53 -26.53 3.12
CA ASP A 136 -77.97 -27.39 2.00
C ASP A 136 -76.96 -28.48 1.62
N GLN A 137 -77.50 -29.66 1.41
CA GLN A 137 -76.82 -30.93 1.24
C GLN A 137 -76.54 -31.21 -0.24
N GLN A 138 -75.36 -31.76 -0.58
CA GLN A 138 -75.21 -33.03 -1.33
C GLN A 138 -73.74 -33.32 -1.71
N ARG A 139 -73.31 -34.57 -1.46
CA ARG A 139 -72.09 -35.24 -1.96
C ARG A 139 -72.46 -36.16 -3.14
N PRO A 140 -71.53 -36.93 -3.76
CA PRO A 140 -70.29 -36.56 -4.46
C PRO A 140 -70.19 -37.24 -5.85
N LEU A 141 -69.44 -36.69 -6.83
CA LEU A 141 -69.01 -37.47 -8.01
C LEU A 141 -67.58 -37.15 -8.46
N VAL A 142 -66.74 -38.15 -8.21
CA VAL A 142 -65.56 -38.65 -8.94
C VAL A 142 -65.11 -37.91 -10.21
N GLY A 143 -63.83 -37.49 -10.17
CA GLY A 143 -62.85 -37.77 -11.23
C GLY A 143 -62.86 -36.89 -12.48
N GLN A 144 -62.00 -35.87 -12.49
CA GLN A 144 -61.37 -35.42 -13.73
C GLN A 144 -60.00 -34.79 -13.44
N GLU A 145 -58.96 -35.41 -13.98
CA GLU A 145 -57.65 -34.79 -14.17
C GLU A 145 -57.84 -33.47 -14.91
N VAL A 146 -57.47 -32.37 -14.26
CA VAL A 146 -57.32 -31.07 -14.93
C VAL A 146 -55.83 -30.85 -15.04
N ASP A 147 -55.35 -30.88 -16.28
CA ASP A 147 -54.05 -30.39 -16.69
C ASP A 147 -53.75 -29.05 -16.00
N ILE A 148 -52.73 -29.04 -15.15
CA ILE A 148 -52.18 -27.80 -14.60
C ILE A 148 -51.41 -27.13 -15.74
N VAL A 149 -52.13 -26.35 -16.55
CA VAL A 149 -51.53 -25.28 -17.35
C VAL A 149 -50.88 -24.32 -16.35
N PRO A 150 -49.56 -24.08 -16.39
CA PRO A 150 -48.97 -23.07 -15.53
C PRO A 150 -49.55 -21.72 -15.93
N ALA A 151 -50.21 -21.06 -14.98
CA ALA A 151 -50.76 -19.72 -15.17
C ALA A 151 -49.63 -18.73 -15.51
N ALA A 152 -49.39 -18.55 -16.80
CA ALA A 152 -48.65 -17.41 -17.32
C ALA A 152 -49.48 -16.14 -17.07
N GLY A 153 -49.09 -15.34 -16.08
CA GLY A 153 -49.81 -14.10 -15.80
C GLY A 153 -49.41 -13.31 -14.55
N GLY A 154 -48.22 -13.54 -13.97
CA GLY A 154 -47.70 -12.60 -12.97
C GLY A 154 -47.53 -11.22 -13.61
N ARG A 155 -48.42 -10.28 -13.28
CA ARG A 155 -48.37 -8.90 -13.79
C ARG A 155 -47.02 -8.28 -13.42
N THR A 156 -46.14 -8.16 -14.40
CA THR A 156 -44.84 -7.51 -14.23
C THR A 156 -45.02 -6.00 -14.15
N PHE A 157 -44.43 -5.38 -13.13
CA PHE A 157 -44.51 -3.94 -12.88
C PHE A 157 -43.35 -3.22 -13.58
N ASP A 158 -43.67 -2.23 -14.40
CA ASP A 158 -42.70 -1.41 -15.15
C ASP A 158 -42.87 0.11 -14.88
N GLY A 159 -43.36 0.47 -13.70
CA GLY A 159 -43.62 1.86 -13.32
C GLY A 159 -42.38 2.65 -12.86
N PRO A 160 -42.56 3.91 -12.42
CA PRO A 160 -41.48 4.74 -11.88
C PRO A 160 -40.80 4.06 -10.68
N ILE A 161 -39.52 4.37 -10.45
CA ILE A 161 -38.68 3.73 -9.43
C ILE A 161 -38.67 4.58 -8.17
N LEU A 162 -39.14 4.03 -7.04
CA LEU A 162 -39.18 4.72 -5.75
C LEU A 162 -38.43 3.93 -4.68
N PHE A 163 -37.45 4.57 -4.03
CA PHE A 163 -36.68 3.95 -2.94
C PHE A 163 -37.17 4.39 -1.56
N ARG A 164 -38.29 3.81 -1.10
CA ARG A 164 -38.90 4.19 0.18
C ARG A 164 -38.00 3.88 1.39
N LYS A 165 -37.30 2.75 1.34
CA LYS A 165 -36.48 2.24 2.47
C LYS A 165 -35.04 2.79 2.45
N LEU A 166 -34.45 2.95 1.27
CA LEU A 166 -33.07 3.42 1.11
C LEU A 166 -32.84 4.78 1.79
N ALA A 167 -33.74 5.73 1.56
CA ALA A 167 -33.60 7.09 2.09
C ALA A 167 -33.49 7.11 3.62
N ALA A 168 -34.27 6.29 4.33
CA ALA A 168 -34.22 6.19 5.78
C ALA A 168 -32.88 5.62 6.26
N THR A 169 -32.35 4.59 5.59
CA THR A 169 -31.06 3.99 5.95
C THR A 169 -29.87 4.90 5.64
N LEU A 170 -29.94 5.69 4.57
CA LEU A 170 -28.90 6.68 4.24
C LEU A 170 -28.90 7.84 5.25
N GLN A 171 -30.07 8.35 5.65
CA GLN A 171 -30.10 9.42 6.67
C GLN A 171 -29.52 8.97 8.02
N ALA A 172 -29.59 7.68 8.34
CA ALA A 172 -29.07 7.14 9.59
C ALA A 172 -27.53 7.10 9.68
N ILE A 173 -26.80 7.24 8.57
CA ILE A 173 -25.32 7.11 8.53
C ILE A 173 -24.58 8.45 8.65
N SER A 174 -25.18 9.46 9.27
CA SER A 174 -24.55 10.78 9.45
C SER A 174 -23.18 10.72 10.15
N ASP A 175 -22.96 9.73 11.02
CA ASP A 175 -21.71 9.53 11.77
C ASP A 175 -20.57 8.95 10.92
N THR A 176 -20.85 8.40 9.72
CA THR A 176 -19.83 7.76 8.86
C THR A 176 -19.12 8.75 7.93
N GLN A 177 -19.35 10.05 8.11
CA GLN A 177 -18.73 11.13 7.32
C GLN A 177 -19.05 11.04 5.81
N GLY A 178 -20.22 10.51 5.46
CA GLY A 178 -20.67 10.39 4.06
C GLY A 178 -20.74 11.71 3.29
N TYR A 179 -20.80 12.86 3.98
CA TYR A 179 -20.74 14.18 3.36
C TYR A 179 -19.35 14.56 2.80
N GLN A 180 -18.29 13.82 3.15
CA GLN A 180 -16.94 14.02 2.61
C GLN A 180 -16.71 13.04 1.46
N ALA A 181 -16.11 13.55 0.36
CA ALA A 181 -15.73 12.71 -0.78
C ALA A 181 -14.66 11.66 -0.42
N VAL A 182 -13.77 11.99 0.52
CA VAL A 182 -12.77 11.08 1.07
C VAL A 182 -13.18 10.72 2.50
N ASN A 183 -13.61 9.48 2.70
CA ASN A 183 -14.08 8.98 3.99
C ASN A 183 -13.62 7.53 4.21
N LYS A 184 -14.30 6.80 5.11
CA LYS A 184 -13.96 5.41 5.45
C LYS A 184 -15.01 4.39 5.00
N ASN A 185 -15.94 4.78 4.15
CA ASN A 185 -17.09 3.96 3.79
C ASN A 185 -16.71 2.96 2.71
N VAL A 186 -17.07 1.69 2.92
CA VAL A 186 -16.88 0.58 1.98
C VAL A 186 -18.22 -0.10 1.79
N LEU A 187 -18.59 -0.40 0.54
CA LEU A 187 -19.90 -0.96 0.20
C LEU A 187 -19.77 -2.40 -0.30
N PHE A 188 -20.53 -3.31 0.28
CA PHE A 188 -20.84 -4.62 -0.28
C PHE A 188 -22.24 -4.56 -0.89
N ALA A 189 -22.42 -5.00 -2.12
CA ALA A 189 -23.70 -4.99 -2.81
C ALA A 189 -24.06 -6.39 -3.30
N ALA A 190 -25.28 -6.82 -3.01
CA ALA A 190 -25.83 -8.08 -3.47
C ALA A 190 -27.30 -7.94 -3.87
N ALA A 191 -27.77 -8.77 -4.80
CA ALA A 191 -29.20 -8.89 -5.12
C ALA A 191 -29.72 -10.31 -4.83
N SER A 192 -28.92 -11.30 -5.19
CA SER A 192 -29.15 -12.70 -4.88
C SER A 192 -28.87 -13.02 -3.41
N LEU A 193 -29.73 -13.86 -2.81
CA LEU A 193 -29.53 -14.36 -1.45
C LEU A 193 -28.28 -15.23 -1.33
N LYS A 194 -27.93 -15.94 -2.41
CA LYS A 194 -26.72 -16.77 -2.43
C LYS A 194 -25.47 -15.90 -2.41
N SER A 195 -25.40 -14.88 -3.26
CA SER A 195 -24.31 -13.90 -3.25
C SER A 195 -24.23 -13.15 -1.93
N ALA A 196 -25.37 -12.76 -1.34
CA ALA A 196 -25.41 -12.17 -0.01
C ALA A 196 -24.78 -13.10 1.05
N SER A 197 -25.05 -14.42 0.98
CA SER A 197 -24.46 -15.39 1.92
C SER A 197 -22.94 -15.55 1.80
N VAL A 198 -22.37 -15.27 0.62
CA VAL A 198 -20.92 -15.26 0.40
C VAL A 198 -20.28 -13.95 0.87
N LEU A 199 -20.92 -12.81 0.59
CA LEU A 199 -20.39 -11.48 0.87
C LEU A 199 -20.52 -11.07 2.34
N LEU A 200 -21.59 -11.47 3.02
CA LEU A 200 -21.86 -11.02 4.39
C LEU A 200 -20.80 -11.49 5.41
N PRO A 201 -20.32 -12.74 5.42
CA PRO A 201 -19.23 -13.15 6.31
C PRO A 201 -17.97 -12.31 6.10
N MET A 202 -17.60 -12.02 4.85
CA MET A 202 -16.45 -11.17 4.51
C MET A 202 -16.65 -9.72 4.97
N ALA A 203 -17.87 -9.18 4.80
CA ALA A 203 -18.22 -7.85 5.30
C ALA A 203 -18.16 -7.78 6.84
N CYS A 204 -18.60 -8.82 7.54
CA CYS A 204 -18.50 -8.91 8.99
C CYS A 204 -17.05 -9.01 9.46
N GLU A 205 -16.21 -9.80 8.79
CA GLU A 205 -14.77 -9.88 9.08
C GLU A 205 -14.10 -8.51 8.92
N MET A 206 -14.38 -7.81 7.81
CA MET A 206 -13.88 -6.46 7.58
C MET A 206 -14.40 -5.46 8.64
N GLY A 207 -15.66 -5.60 9.05
CA GLY A 207 -16.25 -4.78 10.12
C GLY A 207 -15.58 -5.04 11.48
N ALA A 208 -15.13 -6.27 11.75
CA ALA A 208 -14.44 -6.64 12.97
C ALA A 208 -13.02 -6.03 13.07
N GLU A 209 -12.38 -5.72 11.94
CA GLU A 209 -11.07 -5.06 11.88
C GLU A 209 -11.11 -3.57 12.27
N LEU A 210 -12.30 -2.93 12.25
CA LEU A 210 -12.52 -1.54 12.67
C LEU A 210 -11.69 -0.49 11.89
N ARG A 211 -11.20 -0.84 10.70
CA ARG A 211 -10.43 0.07 9.83
C ARG A 211 -11.32 0.95 8.96
N SER A 212 -12.47 0.43 8.57
CA SER A 212 -13.44 1.03 7.65
C SER A 212 -14.86 0.93 8.19
N TYR A 213 -15.75 1.83 7.75
CA TYR A 213 -17.19 1.68 7.97
C TYR A 213 -17.75 0.79 6.86
N VAL A 214 -18.19 -0.41 7.23
CA VAL A 214 -18.67 -1.41 6.28
C VAL A 214 -20.18 -1.28 6.12
N HIS A 215 -20.60 -1.13 4.87
CA HIS A 215 -21.99 -1.02 4.47
C HIS A 215 -22.37 -2.22 3.61
N PHE A 216 -23.57 -2.75 3.80
CA PHE A 216 -24.13 -3.80 2.96
C PHE A 216 -25.45 -3.32 2.36
N ALA A 217 -25.55 -3.29 1.03
CA ALA A 217 -26.77 -2.95 0.31
C ALA A 217 -27.39 -4.19 -0.34
N LEU A 218 -28.65 -4.47 0.02
CA LEU A 218 -29.46 -5.43 -0.71
C LEU A 218 -30.22 -4.69 -1.82
N LEU A 219 -30.02 -5.13 -3.06
CA LEU A 219 -30.65 -4.61 -4.27
C LEU A 219 -31.47 -5.72 -4.95
N GLY A 220 -32.02 -5.47 -6.14
CA GLY A 220 -32.69 -6.49 -6.93
C GLY A 220 -34.13 -6.78 -6.52
N GLY A 221 -34.61 -7.99 -6.86
CA GLY A 221 -36.02 -8.38 -6.79
C GLY A 221 -36.43 -9.17 -5.55
N SER A 222 -35.49 -9.60 -4.71
CA SER A 222 -35.79 -10.41 -3.52
C SER A 222 -36.71 -9.67 -2.55
N GLU A 223 -37.71 -10.35 -1.96
CA GLU A 223 -38.66 -9.77 -0.99
C GLU A 223 -38.30 -10.06 0.48
N ILE A 224 -37.15 -10.68 0.75
CA ILE A 224 -36.73 -11.03 2.11
C ILE A 224 -36.68 -9.80 3.05
N GLY A 225 -37.09 -9.96 4.31
CA GLY A 225 -36.87 -8.92 5.31
C GLY A 225 -35.39 -8.72 5.61
N MET A 226 -34.93 -7.50 5.90
CA MET A 226 -33.52 -7.26 6.28
C MET A 226 -33.15 -7.99 7.59
N GLU A 227 -34.09 -8.12 8.52
CA GLU A 227 -33.90 -8.88 9.77
C GLU A 227 -33.79 -10.39 9.50
N GLU A 228 -34.59 -10.90 8.59
CA GLU A 228 -34.56 -12.31 8.16
C GLU A 228 -33.27 -12.62 7.41
N LEU A 229 -32.81 -11.74 6.51
CA LEU A 229 -31.52 -11.88 5.84
C LEU A 229 -30.37 -12.00 6.84
N ARG A 230 -30.38 -11.22 7.92
CA ARG A 230 -29.37 -11.32 8.99
C ARG A 230 -29.47 -12.64 9.73
N ALA A 231 -30.68 -13.04 10.11
CA ALA A 231 -30.93 -14.28 10.85
C ALA A 231 -30.49 -15.52 10.06
N VAL A 232 -30.81 -15.58 8.76
CA VAL A 232 -30.43 -16.70 7.88
C VAL A 232 -28.92 -16.82 7.71
N ASN A 233 -28.20 -15.70 7.72
CA ASN A 233 -26.74 -15.68 7.59
C ASN A 233 -26.00 -15.74 8.94
N GLY A 234 -26.70 -15.97 10.05
CA GLY A 234 -26.09 -16.06 11.38
C GLY A 234 -25.44 -14.75 11.85
N ILE A 235 -25.92 -13.61 11.35
CA ILE A 235 -25.37 -12.28 11.67
C ILE A 235 -26.05 -11.74 12.92
N ASP A 236 -25.28 -11.60 13.99
CA ASP A 236 -25.71 -10.98 15.23
C ASP A 236 -25.25 -9.51 15.33
N GLU A 237 -25.51 -8.89 16.47
CA GLU A 237 -25.08 -7.51 16.76
C GLU A 237 -23.55 -7.36 16.87
N SER A 238 -22.78 -8.45 16.89
CA SER A 238 -21.31 -8.40 16.93
C SER A 238 -20.71 -8.00 15.58
N CYS A 239 -21.42 -8.27 14.48
CA CYS A 239 -21.03 -7.86 13.14
C CYS A 239 -21.27 -6.36 12.93
N GLN A 240 -20.20 -5.59 12.78
CA GLN A 240 -20.25 -4.13 12.63
C GLN A 240 -20.51 -3.72 11.18
N VAL A 241 -21.64 -4.15 10.63
CA VAL A 241 -22.07 -3.84 9.26
C VAL A 241 -23.35 -3.01 9.28
N ILE A 242 -23.37 -1.94 8.50
CA ILE A 242 -24.53 -1.05 8.34
C ILE A 242 -25.31 -1.49 7.11
N PHE A 243 -26.60 -1.78 7.29
CA PHE A 243 -27.41 -2.33 6.22
C PHE A 243 -28.26 -1.26 5.52
N HIS A 244 -28.32 -1.36 4.20
CA HIS A 244 -29.12 -0.52 3.31
C HIS A 244 -30.07 -1.38 2.49
N ASP A 245 -31.33 -0.97 2.43
CA ASP A 245 -32.34 -1.60 1.57
C ASP A 245 -32.50 -0.73 0.31
N GLY A 246 -31.79 -1.12 -0.74
CA GLY A 246 -31.76 -0.44 -2.04
C GLY A 246 -32.79 -0.94 -3.04
N ARG A 247 -33.71 -1.81 -2.62
CA ARG A 247 -34.73 -2.38 -3.52
C ARG A 247 -35.79 -1.33 -3.90
N PRO A 248 -36.32 -1.38 -5.14
CA PRO A 248 -37.40 -0.50 -5.54
C PRO A 248 -38.73 -0.92 -4.91
N ASP A 249 -39.74 -0.05 -5.02
CA ASP A 249 -41.13 -0.46 -4.86
C ASP A 249 -41.50 -1.57 -5.84
N TYR A 250 -42.32 -2.53 -5.39
CA TYR A 250 -42.73 -3.72 -6.16
C TYR A 250 -41.55 -4.56 -6.68
N ALA A 251 -40.52 -4.77 -5.86
CA ALA A 251 -39.29 -5.46 -6.25
C ALA A 251 -39.55 -6.87 -6.83
N GLY A 252 -40.34 -7.70 -6.15
CA GLY A 252 -40.62 -9.08 -6.52
C GLY A 252 -41.48 -9.26 -7.77
N THR A 253 -42.17 -8.21 -8.23
CA THR A 253 -42.96 -8.24 -9.47
C THR A 253 -42.36 -7.36 -10.57
N SER A 254 -41.19 -6.78 -10.38
CA SER A 254 -40.58 -5.87 -11.35
C SER A 254 -40.01 -6.57 -12.57
N THR A 255 -40.00 -5.88 -13.72
CA THR A 255 -39.28 -6.37 -14.91
C THR A 255 -37.75 -6.39 -14.66
N PRO A 256 -36.99 -7.33 -15.26
CA PRO A 256 -35.52 -7.33 -15.14
C PRO A 256 -34.87 -6.03 -15.62
N ALA A 257 -35.44 -5.39 -16.65
CA ALA A 257 -34.98 -4.10 -17.16
C ALA A 257 -35.19 -2.97 -16.15
N ARG A 258 -36.33 -2.97 -15.44
CA ARG A 258 -36.59 -2.03 -14.34
C ARG A 258 -35.64 -2.26 -13.17
N LEU A 259 -35.40 -3.52 -12.79
CA LEU A 259 -34.45 -3.88 -11.73
C LEU A 259 -33.03 -3.40 -12.05
N LYS A 260 -32.56 -3.59 -13.30
CA LYS A 260 -31.26 -3.07 -13.73
C LYS A 260 -31.15 -1.56 -13.59
N LYS A 261 -32.14 -0.81 -14.07
CA LYS A 261 -32.19 0.66 -13.93
C LYS A 261 -32.28 1.08 -12.46
N SER A 262 -33.03 0.32 -11.66
CA SER A 262 -33.19 0.55 -10.24
C SER A 262 -31.87 0.38 -9.50
N SER A 263 -31.16 -0.73 -9.71
CA SER A 263 -29.84 -0.98 -9.11
C SER A 263 -28.85 0.14 -9.43
N ALA A 264 -28.77 0.58 -10.69
CA ALA A 264 -27.92 1.72 -11.06
C ALA A 264 -28.30 3.02 -10.32
N ARG A 265 -29.61 3.32 -10.20
CA ARG A 265 -30.09 4.53 -9.51
C ARG A 265 -29.92 4.45 -7.98
N ALA A 266 -30.12 3.29 -7.38
CA ALA A 266 -29.85 3.07 -5.95
C ALA A 266 -28.37 3.34 -5.65
N LEU A 267 -27.47 2.78 -6.46
CA LEU A 267 -26.03 2.99 -6.32
C LEU A 267 -25.64 4.46 -6.53
N HIS A 268 -26.31 5.18 -7.44
CA HIS A 268 -26.13 6.62 -7.59
C HIS A 268 -26.51 7.40 -6.31
N HIS A 269 -27.62 7.06 -5.67
CA HIS A 269 -28.03 7.68 -4.41
C HIS A 269 -27.05 7.34 -3.27
N ILE A 270 -26.63 6.08 -3.18
CA ILE A 270 -25.63 5.65 -2.21
C ILE A 270 -24.33 6.43 -2.41
N HIS A 271 -23.82 6.52 -3.64
CA HIS A 271 -22.61 7.29 -3.93
C HIS A 271 -22.78 8.77 -3.54
N SER A 272 -23.91 9.39 -3.90
CA SER A 272 -24.13 10.82 -3.64
C SER A 272 -24.23 11.18 -2.15
N TYR A 273 -24.62 10.23 -1.30
CA TYR A 273 -24.80 10.48 0.14
C TYR A 273 -23.68 9.90 1.01
N MET A 274 -23.11 8.76 0.61
CA MET A 274 -22.15 7.98 1.39
C MET A 274 -20.73 8.10 0.85
N HIS A 275 -20.53 8.41 -0.44
CA HIS A 275 -19.23 8.43 -1.13
C HIS A 275 -18.34 7.24 -0.76
N PRO A 276 -18.73 5.99 -1.05
CA PRO A 276 -17.92 4.82 -0.72
C PRO A 276 -16.59 4.86 -1.47
N GLN A 277 -15.53 4.45 -0.79
CA GLN A 277 -14.17 4.39 -1.32
C GLN A 277 -13.93 3.14 -2.17
N ALA A 278 -14.73 2.09 -1.98
CA ALA A 278 -14.72 0.88 -2.79
C ALA A 278 -16.08 0.17 -2.73
N MET A 279 -16.36 -0.65 -3.75
CA MET A 279 -17.57 -1.45 -3.87
C MET A 279 -17.22 -2.92 -4.16
N PHE A 280 -17.77 -3.85 -3.41
CA PHE A 280 -17.64 -5.29 -3.61
C PHE A 280 -18.91 -5.89 -4.19
N VAL A 281 -18.76 -6.74 -5.21
CA VAL A 281 -19.85 -7.50 -5.83
C VAL A 281 -19.38 -8.90 -6.16
N ASP A 282 -20.25 -9.88 -6.01
CA ASP A 282 -20.00 -11.28 -6.37
C ASP A 282 -20.20 -11.49 -7.89
N VAL A 283 -19.20 -12.08 -8.55
CA VAL A 283 -19.24 -12.40 -9.98
C VAL A 283 -18.99 -13.91 -10.21
N SER A 284 -19.21 -14.72 -9.17
CA SER A 284 -19.13 -16.19 -9.24
C SER A 284 -20.17 -16.84 -10.17
N GLY A 285 -21.21 -16.09 -10.57
CA GLY A 285 -22.34 -16.56 -11.36
C GLY A 285 -23.63 -16.77 -10.56
N GLU A 286 -23.57 -16.65 -9.23
CA GLU A 286 -24.75 -16.74 -8.35
C GLU A 286 -25.52 -15.41 -8.20
N GLU A 287 -24.95 -14.31 -8.72
CA GLU A 287 -25.50 -12.96 -8.62
C GLU A 287 -26.46 -12.65 -9.78
N GLU A 288 -27.44 -11.78 -9.55
CA GLU A 288 -28.39 -11.37 -10.58
C GLU A 288 -27.74 -10.48 -11.65
N GLU A 289 -27.96 -10.81 -12.93
CA GLU A 289 -27.53 -9.99 -14.08
C GLU A 289 -28.12 -8.57 -14.03
N SER A 290 -29.29 -8.40 -13.40
CA SER A 290 -29.91 -7.10 -13.17
C SER A 290 -29.01 -6.18 -12.34
N LEU A 291 -28.39 -6.71 -11.26
CA LEU A 291 -27.46 -5.99 -10.42
C LEU A 291 -26.13 -5.78 -11.14
N LEU A 292 -25.52 -6.83 -11.70
CA LEU A 292 -24.23 -6.73 -12.40
C LEU A 292 -24.27 -5.69 -13.51
N GLY A 293 -25.34 -5.70 -14.32
CA GLY A 293 -25.56 -4.71 -15.36
C GLY A 293 -25.73 -3.28 -14.83
N GLY A 294 -26.34 -3.10 -13.66
CA GLY A 294 -26.52 -1.79 -13.02
C GLY A 294 -25.22 -1.27 -12.38
N VAL A 295 -24.46 -2.15 -11.74
CA VAL A 295 -23.16 -1.87 -11.13
C VAL A 295 -22.15 -1.46 -12.20
N ARG A 296 -22.02 -2.24 -13.27
CA ARG A 296 -21.09 -1.93 -14.39
C ARG A 296 -21.45 -0.63 -15.10
N GLN A 297 -22.72 -0.23 -15.08
CA GLN A 297 -23.15 1.08 -15.59
C GLN A 297 -22.78 2.23 -14.65
N GLN A 298 -22.93 2.05 -13.33
CA GLN A 298 -22.79 3.15 -12.35
C GLN A 298 -21.35 3.31 -11.82
N ALA A 299 -20.56 2.24 -11.72
CA ALA A 299 -19.21 2.28 -11.15
C ALA A 299 -18.25 3.22 -11.92
N PRO A 300 -18.17 3.18 -13.27
CA PRO A 300 -17.29 4.11 -14.01
C PRO A 300 -17.69 5.57 -13.86
N VAL A 301 -19.00 5.85 -13.79
CA VAL A 301 -19.54 7.21 -13.65
C VAL A 301 -19.28 7.80 -12.26
N SER A 302 -19.28 6.95 -11.24
CA SER A 302 -19.01 7.35 -9.86
C SER A 302 -17.52 7.40 -9.52
N GLY A 303 -16.65 6.81 -10.35
CA GLY A 303 -15.21 6.74 -10.09
C GLY A 303 -14.85 5.85 -8.89
N ILE A 304 -15.79 5.05 -8.39
CA ILE A 304 -15.56 4.11 -7.29
C ILE A 304 -14.89 2.85 -7.87
N PRO A 305 -13.81 2.33 -7.26
CA PRO A 305 -13.28 1.03 -7.65
C PRO A 305 -14.26 -0.08 -7.34
N LEU A 306 -14.66 -0.80 -8.39
CA LEU A 306 -15.51 -1.99 -8.32
C LEU A 306 -14.64 -3.24 -8.20
N ILE A 307 -14.69 -3.90 -7.05
CA ILE A 307 -13.96 -5.14 -6.77
C ILE A 307 -14.92 -6.31 -7.03
N GLU A 308 -14.73 -6.94 -8.18
CA GLU A 308 -15.46 -8.13 -8.59
C GLU A 308 -14.83 -9.36 -7.92
N LEU A 309 -15.58 -10.02 -7.05
CA LEU A 309 -15.11 -11.18 -6.29
C LEU A 309 -15.41 -12.47 -7.06
N PRO A 310 -14.41 -13.33 -7.31
CA PRO A 310 -14.62 -14.61 -7.99
C PRO A 310 -15.29 -15.63 -7.06
N ALA A 311 -15.65 -16.78 -7.62
CA ALA A 311 -16.11 -17.92 -6.85
C ALA A 311 -15.12 -18.27 -5.73
N ASN A 312 -15.65 -18.56 -4.54
CA ASN A 312 -14.86 -18.88 -3.34
C ASN A 312 -13.89 -17.78 -2.89
N ALA A 313 -14.18 -16.50 -3.17
CA ALA A 313 -13.35 -15.38 -2.72
C ALA A 313 -13.06 -15.38 -1.21
N HIS A 314 -14.00 -15.84 -0.37
CA HIS A 314 -13.82 -15.93 1.07
C HIS A 314 -12.64 -16.83 1.51
N SER A 315 -12.29 -17.85 0.73
CA SER A 315 -11.16 -18.74 1.05
C SER A 315 -9.84 -18.30 0.40
N HIS A 316 -9.89 -17.66 -0.76
CA HIS A 316 -8.69 -17.26 -1.51
C HIS A 316 -8.24 -15.82 -1.23
N LEU A 317 -9.17 -14.95 -0.83
CA LEU A 317 -8.96 -13.52 -0.61
C LEU A 317 -9.33 -13.04 0.82
N PRO A 318 -9.11 -13.81 1.90
CA PRO A 318 -9.48 -13.36 3.25
C PRO A 318 -8.71 -12.09 3.67
N TRP A 319 -7.49 -11.89 3.17
CA TRP A 319 -6.67 -10.71 3.46
C TRP A 319 -7.29 -9.38 3.02
N ILE A 320 -8.28 -9.38 2.10
CA ILE A 320 -8.99 -8.16 1.68
C ILE A 320 -9.73 -7.53 2.86
N SER A 321 -10.26 -8.33 3.80
CA SER A 321 -10.96 -7.85 5.00
C SER A 321 -10.07 -6.96 5.87
N LYS A 322 -8.76 -7.18 5.83
CA LYS A 322 -7.75 -6.48 6.62
C LYS A 322 -7.38 -5.11 6.05
N LEU A 323 -7.72 -4.80 4.81
CA LEU A 323 -7.38 -3.52 4.17
C LEU A 323 -8.25 -2.38 4.69
N ASP A 324 -7.69 -1.16 4.70
CA ASP A 324 -8.48 0.04 4.95
C ASP A 324 -9.14 0.60 3.67
N SER A 325 -10.09 1.51 3.86
CA SER A 325 -10.80 2.18 2.77
C SER A 325 -9.88 2.89 1.76
N SER A 326 -8.71 3.39 2.20
CA SER A 326 -7.77 4.11 1.34
C SER A 326 -6.99 3.15 0.44
N SER A 327 -6.55 2.03 0.99
CA SER A 327 -5.96 0.93 0.24
C SER A 327 -6.94 0.40 -0.80
N LEU A 328 -8.20 0.18 -0.41
CA LEU A 328 -9.25 -0.28 -1.34
C LEU A 328 -9.57 0.76 -2.42
N ALA A 329 -9.48 2.06 -2.12
CA ALA A 329 -9.63 3.13 -3.12
C ALA A 329 -8.55 3.09 -4.23
N ALA A 330 -7.39 2.52 -3.92
CA ALA A 330 -6.29 2.33 -4.87
C ALA A 330 -6.33 0.98 -5.60
N TRP A 331 -7.37 0.16 -5.38
CA TRP A 331 -7.44 -1.22 -5.89
C TRP A 331 -7.24 -1.35 -7.40
N HIS A 332 -7.68 -0.40 -8.22
CA HIS A 332 -7.48 -0.45 -9.69
C HIS A 332 -6.38 0.50 -10.19
N LYS A 333 -5.73 1.24 -9.29
CA LYS A 333 -4.66 2.18 -9.67
C LYS A 333 -3.33 1.45 -9.80
N VAL A 334 -3.07 0.51 -8.90
CA VAL A 334 -1.79 -0.21 -8.81
C VAL A 334 -1.63 -1.18 -9.99
N ASN A 335 -0.56 -1.00 -10.75
CA ASN A 335 -0.18 -1.80 -11.91
C ASN A 335 1.20 -2.42 -11.69
N PHE A 336 1.32 -3.70 -12.04
CA PHE A 336 2.59 -4.42 -11.97
C PHE A 336 3.03 -4.83 -13.38
N GLU A 337 4.32 -4.74 -13.65
CA GLU A 337 4.96 -5.32 -14.82
C GLU A 337 6.04 -6.29 -14.37
N ILE A 338 6.12 -7.47 -15.00
CA ILE A 338 7.11 -8.49 -14.70
C ILE A 338 8.25 -8.36 -15.71
N LEU A 339 9.47 -8.19 -15.19
CA LEU A 339 10.69 -8.16 -15.97
C LEU A 339 11.55 -9.38 -15.64
N ILE A 340 11.84 -10.19 -16.66
CA ILE A 340 12.70 -11.37 -16.54
C ILE A 340 13.98 -11.17 -17.35
N HIS A 341 15.13 -11.33 -16.70
CA HIS A 341 16.41 -11.42 -17.39
C HIS A 341 16.82 -12.90 -17.56
N ALA A 342 16.79 -13.38 -18.81
CA ALA A 342 17.15 -14.76 -19.12
C ALA A 342 18.66 -14.93 -19.29
N ALA A 343 19.23 -15.92 -18.61
CA ALA A 343 20.63 -16.28 -18.77
C ALA A 343 20.86 -17.16 -20.02
N PRO A 344 21.99 -17.02 -20.73
CA PRO A 344 22.33 -17.89 -21.84
C PRO A 344 22.56 -19.33 -21.36
N LYS A 345 22.17 -20.32 -22.17
CA LYS A 345 22.40 -21.75 -21.90
C LYS A 345 21.78 -22.26 -20.57
N ALA A 346 20.68 -21.64 -20.13
CA ALA A 346 20.00 -21.93 -18.86
C ALA A 346 18.49 -22.21 -19.05
N SER A 347 18.12 -22.86 -20.17
CA SER A 347 16.73 -23.13 -20.57
C SER A 347 15.82 -23.73 -19.48
N GLY A 348 16.33 -24.66 -18.67
CA GLY A 348 15.56 -25.30 -17.59
C GLY A 348 15.09 -24.32 -16.51
N SER A 349 15.94 -23.37 -16.13
CA SER A 349 15.63 -22.38 -15.09
C SER A 349 14.50 -21.42 -15.54
N LEU A 350 14.64 -20.85 -16.74
CA LEU A 350 13.61 -19.99 -17.34
C LEU A 350 12.29 -20.75 -17.53
N THR A 351 12.34 -21.99 -18.02
CA THR A 351 11.14 -22.80 -18.21
C THR A 351 10.40 -23.06 -16.90
N ARG A 352 11.13 -23.35 -15.82
CA ARG A 352 10.55 -23.53 -14.48
C ARG A 352 9.88 -22.24 -13.98
N LEU A 353 10.55 -21.10 -14.11
CA LEU A 353 9.98 -19.80 -13.75
C LEU A 353 8.69 -19.52 -14.51
N LEU A 354 8.70 -19.65 -15.84
CA LEU A 354 7.54 -19.37 -16.69
C LEU A 354 6.37 -20.31 -16.40
N ARG A 355 6.64 -21.59 -16.09
CA ARG A 355 5.60 -22.53 -15.62
C ARG A 355 5.01 -22.10 -14.27
N SER A 356 5.86 -21.74 -13.30
CA SER A 356 5.39 -21.27 -11.99
C SER A 356 4.54 -19.99 -12.09
N LEU A 357 4.92 -19.06 -12.98
CA LEU A 357 4.14 -17.86 -13.28
C LEU A 357 2.78 -18.20 -13.92
N SER A 358 2.75 -19.15 -14.85
CA SER A 358 1.50 -19.57 -15.50
C SER A 358 0.52 -20.27 -14.55
N ALA A 359 1.03 -20.90 -13.49
CA ALA A 359 0.24 -21.60 -12.48
C ALA A 359 -0.20 -20.72 -11.30
N ALA A 360 0.17 -19.44 -11.31
CA ALA A 360 -0.15 -18.53 -10.22
C ALA A 360 -1.60 -18.05 -10.24
N ASP A 361 -2.14 -17.78 -9.05
CA ASP A 361 -3.46 -17.22 -8.85
C ASP A 361 -3.38 -15.69 -8.97
N PHE A 362 -3.98 -15.16 -10.03
CA PHE A 362 -4.12 -13.73 -10.28
C PHE A 362 -5.50 -13.19 -9.90
N SER A 363 -6.33 -13.94 -9.17
CA SER A 363 -7.68 -13.50 -8.77
C SER A 363 -7.72 -12.18 -7.99
N ALA A 364 -6.61 -11.78 -7.39
CA ALA A 364 -6.44 -10.50 -6.70
C ALA A 364 -6.29 -9.27 -7.62
N GLY A 365 -6.38 -9.42 -8.96
CA GLY A 365 -6.31 -8.27 -9.88
C GLY A 365 -6.11 -8.64 -11.34
N ALA A 366 -5.71 -7.65 -12.15
CA ALA A 366 -5.34 -7.90 -13.53
C ALA A 366 -4.01 -8.67 -13.61
N VAL A 367 -3.90 -9.59 -14.57
CA VAL A 367 -2.64 -10.26 -14.88
C VAL A 367 -1.64 -9.20 -15.36
N PRO A 368 -0.41 -9.16 -14.81
CA PRO A 368 0.60 -8.17 -15.17
C PRO A 368 1.23 -8.45 -16.53
N HIS A 369 1.70 -7.40 -17.20
CA HIS A 369 2.49 -7.54 -18.43
C HIS A 369 3.81 -8.26 -18.16
N LEU A 370 4.25 -9.11 -19.10
CA LEU A 370 5.45 -9.92 -18.96
C LEU A 370 6.45 -9.57 -20.07
N THR A 371 7.58 -9.00 -19.65
CA THR A 371 8.72 -8.68 -20.52
C THR A 371 9.86 -9.64 -20.23
N ILE A 372 10.30 -10.38 -21.26
CA ILE A 372 11.43 -11.30 -21.17
C ILE A 372 12.60 -10.75 -22.01
N GLU A 373 13.67 -10.38 -21.33
CA GLU A 373 14.94 -10.05 -21.95
C GLU A 373 15.70 -11.34 -22.29
N LEU A 374 15.88 -11.57 -23.59
CA LEU A 374 16.51 -12.77 -24.13
C LEU A 374 17.97 -12.47 -24.54
N PRO A 375 18.92 -13.35 -24.17
CA PRO A 375 20.31 -13.22 -24.56
C PRO A 375 20.46 -13.42 -26.07
N HIS A 376 21.63 -13.08 -26.62
CA HIS A 376 21.91 -13.27 -28.04
C HIS A 376 21.78 -14.74 -28.45
N ASP A 377 22.47 -15.63 -27.72
CA ASP A 377 22.47 -17.06 -27.96
C ASP A 377 21.33 -17.74 -27.20
N LEU A 378 20.33 -18.19 -27.96
CA LEU A 378 19.18 -18.92 -27.45
C LEU A 378 19.28 -20.41 -27.74
N ASP A 379 19.18 -21.22 -26.69
CA ASP A 379 19.08 -22.68 -26.79
C ASP A 379 17.86 -23.11 -27.60
N LEU A 380 17.97 -24.24 -28.31
CA LEU A 380 16.86 -24.80 -29.07
C LEU A 380 15.64 -25.08 -28.17
N ALA A 381 15.87 -25.65 -26.98
CA ALA A 381 14.82 -25.95 -26.01
C ALA A 381 14.04 -24.69 -25.58
N THR A 382 14.73 -23.57 -25.35
CA THR A 382 14.09 -22.30 -25.01
C THR A 382 13.24 -21.78 -26.18
N LYS A 383 13.76 -21.87 -27.41
CA LYS A 383 13.01 -21.45 -28.61
C LYS A 383 11.73 -22.28 -28.80
N GLU A 384 11.83 -23.59 -28.64
CA GLU A 384 10.69 -24.50 -28.76
C GLU A 384 9.65 -24.24 -27.67
N PHE A 385 10.08 -24.02 -26.42
CA PHE A 385 9.18 -23.69 -25.33
C PHE A 385 8.46 -22.35 -25.56
N LEU A 386 9.21 -21.29 -25.91
CA LEU A 386 8.63 -19.95 -26.13
C LEU A 386 7.65 -19.92 -27.32
N LYS A 387 7.81 -20.82 -28.31
CA LYS A 387 6.87 -20.93 -29.43
C LYS A 387 5.44 -21.29 -28.99
N GLY A 388 5.30 -22.11 -27.94
CA GLY A 388 4.01 -22.55 -27.39
C GLY A 388 3.59 -21.83 -26.12
N PHE A 389 4.37 -20.84 -25.67
CA PHE A 389 4.09 -20.12 -24.44
C PHE A 389 3.17 -18.93 -24.73
N TYR A 390 2.05 -18.85 -23.99
CA TYR A 390 1.06 -17.79 -24.11
C TYR A 390 0.88 -17.08 -22.77
N TRP A 391 0.73 -15.75 -22.82
CA TRP A 391 0.50 -14.92 -21.65
C TRP A 391 -0.50 -13.81 -21.99
N PRO A 392 -1.55 -13.57 -21.17
CA PRO A 392 -1.92 -14.28 -19.93
C PRO A 392 -2.33 -15.76 -20.11
N PRO A 393 -2.26 -16.60 -19.06
CA PRO A 393 -2.64 -18.03 -19.16
C PRO A 393 -4.08 -18.25 -19.63
N ALA A 394 -5.02 -17.42 -19.15
CA ALA A 394 -6.45 -17.49 -19.50
C ALA A 394 -6.74 -17.22 -21.00
N ARG A 395 -5.78 -16.67 -21.75
CA ARG A 395 -5.90 -16.48 -23.21
C ARG A 395 -5.99 -17.81 -23.96
N ALA A 396 -5.50 -18.92 -23.38
CA ALA A 396 -5.70 -20.24 -23.96
C ALA A 396 -7.19 -20.58 -24.13
N ASP A 397 -8.05 -20.00 -23.29
CA ASP A 397 -9.50 -20.24 -23.29
C ASP A 397 -10.29 -19.17 -24.06
N ASP A 398 -9.78 -17.93 -24.16
CA ASP A 398 -10.39 -16.84 -24.94
C ASP A 398 -9.37 -16.13 -25.87
N PRO A 399 -9.40 -16.39 -27.19
CA PRO A 399 -8.45 -15.80 -28.14
C PRO A 399 -8.67 -14.30 -28.40
N SER A 400 -9.78 -13.70 -27.91
CA SER A 400 -10.08 -12.28 -28.10
C SER A 400 -9.25 -11.34 -27.21
N LEU A 401 -8.63 -11.87 -26.15
CA LEU A 401 -7.81 -11.09 -25.22
C LEU A 401 -6.43 -10.73 -25.82
N PRO A 402 -5.94 -9.50 -25.60
CA PRO A 402 -4.64 -9.06 -26.10
C PRO A 402 -3.48 -9.83 -25.43
N SER A 403 -2.43 -10.09 -26.21
CA SER A 403 -1.17 -10.66 -25.69
C SER A 403 -0.52 -9.69 -24.72
N GLN A 404 -0.13 -10.17 -23.54
CA GLN A 404 0.64 -9.38 -22.58
C GLN A 404 2.10 -9.86 -22.48
N LEU A 405 2.61 -10.53 -23.51
CA LEU A 405 3.98 -11.00 -23.61
C LEU A 405 4.81 -10.12 -24.54
N THR A 406 5.94 -9.61 -24.04
CA THR A 406 6.97 -8.94 -24.83
C THR A 406 8.29 -9.70 -24.76
N LEU A 407 8.85 -10.06 -25.92
CA LEU A 407 10.14 -10.72 -26.03
C LEU A 407 11.19 -9.74 -26.60
N ARG A 408 12.22 -9.44 -25.82
CA ARG A 408 13.32 -8.54 -26.23
C ARG A 408 14.57 -9.35 -26.51
N HIS A 409 14.81 -9.70 -27.78
CA HIS A 409 16.00 -10.45 -28.19
C HIS A 409 17.21 -9.54 -28.46
N ARG A 410 18.37 -9.91 -27.92
CA ARG A 410 19.60 -9.12 -28.06
C ARG A 410 20.26 -9.31 -29.44
N ILE A 411 20.57 -8.19 -30.09
CA ILE A 411 21.29 -8.15 -31.39
C ILE A 411 22.81 -8.26 -31.21
N PRO A 412 23.48 -7.47 -30.32
CA PRO A 412 24.92 -7.57 -30.15
C PRO A 412 25.37 -8.97 -29.74
N ARG A 413 26.37 -9.49 -30.47
CA ARG A 413 27.01 -10.79 -30.20
C ARG A 413 28.14 -10.69 -29.19
N THR A 414 28.71 -9.50 -29.04
CA THR A 414 29.76 -9.22 -28.08
C THR A 414 29.20 -9.35 -26.67
N ARG A 415 30.06 -9.79 -25.74
CA ARG A 415 29.71 -9.76 -24.32
C ARG A 415 29.51 -8.32 -23.89
N LEU A 416 28.50 -8.11 -23.06
CA LEU A 416 28.15 -6.78 -22.56
C LEU A 416 29.23 -6.29 -21.60
N THR A 417 29.53 -4.99 -21.67
CA THR A 417 30.20 -4.30 -20.56
C THR A 417 29.21 -4.12 -19.40
N GLU A 418 29.73 -3.77 -18.23
CA GLU A 418 28.89 -3.48 -17.06
C GLU A 418 27.91 -2.34 -17.34
N GLU A 419 28.38 -1.29 -18.01
CA GLU A 419 27.59 -0.12 -18.43
C GLU A 419 26.47 -0.56 -19.39
N GLU A 420 26.82 -1.28 -20.47
CA GLU A 420 25.85 -1.74 -21.46
C GLU A 420 24.79 -2.68 -20.84
N SER A 421 25.19 -3.54 -19.90
CA SER A 421 24.29 -4.44 -19.18
C SER A 421 23.32 -3.66 -18.29
N ALA A 422 23.83 -2.69 -17.52
CA ALA A 422 23.01 -1.88 -16.63
C ALA A 422 22.03 -0.97 -17.40
N VAL A 423 22.50 -0.31 -18.46
CA VAL A 423 21.66 0.55 -19.32
C VAL A 423 20.53 -0.27 -19.93
N ARG A 424 20.86 -1.39 -20.58
CA ARG A 424 19.85 -2.26 -21.21
C ARG A 424 18.79 -2.72 -20.22
N PHE A 425 19.22 -3.12 -19.02
CA PHE A 425 18.31 -3.58 -17.97
C PHE A 425 17.38 -2.46 -17.50
N LEU A 426 17.88 -1.25 -17.27
CA LEU A 426 17.06 -0.12 -16.80
C LEU A 426 16.14 0.43 -17.89
N GLU A 427 16.56 0.40 -19.16
CA GLU A 427 15.74 0.76 -20.33
C GLU A 427 14.67 -0.29 -20.68
N SER A 428 14.69 -1.44 -20.01
CA SER A 428 13.72 -2.50 -20.27
C SER A 428 12.30 -2.16 -19.82
N PHE A 429 12.19 -1.26 -18.83
CA PHE A 429 10.94 -0.82 -18.21
C PHE A 429 10.96 0.70 -17.95
N TRP A 430 9.86 1.38 -18.28
CA TRP A 430 9.62 2.76 -17.88
C TRP A 430 8.17 2.91 -17.38
N PRO A 431 7.94 3.39 -16.15
CA PRO A 431 6.60 3.51 -15.59
C PRO A 431 5.82 4.64 -16.28
N ALA A 432 4.62 4.33 -16.77
CA ALA A 432 3.71 5.35 -17.32
C ALA A 432 3.22 6.32 -16.23
N ASP A 433 2.93 5.79 -15.04
CA ASP A 433 2.68 6.56 -13.82
C ASP A 433 3.63 6.07 -12.71
N PRO A 434 4.69 6.82 -12.37
CA PRO A 434 5.66 6.40 -11.35
C PRO A 434 5.04 6.08 -9.98
N GLN A 435 3.90 6.68 -9.62
CA GLN A 435 3.26 6.48 -8.31
C GLN A 435 2.50 5.16 -8.22
N HIS A 436 2.06 4.60 -9.35
CA HIS A 436 1.17 3.43 -9.36
C HIS A 436 1.64 2.27 -10.25
N SER A 437 2.58 2.51 -11.17
CA SER A 437 3.21 1.50 -12.02
C SER A 437 4.52 1.04 -11.37
N HIS A 438 4.63 -0.26 -11.08
CA HIS A 438 5.78 -0.85 -10.39
C HIS A 438 6.30 -2.05 -11.18
N VAL A 439 7.60 -2.36 -11.05
CA VAL A 439 8.25 -3.45 -11.80
C VAL A 439 8.70 -4.55 -10.88
N LEU A 440 8.25 -5.78 -11.14
CA LEU A 440 8.68 -7.00 -10.48
C LEU A 440 9.87 -7.57 -11.26
N VAL A 441 11.05 -7.44 -10.68
CA VAL A 441 12.28 -7.99 -11.25
C VAL A 441 12.43 -9.44 -10.80
N LEU A 442 12.52 -10.34 -11.76
CA LEU A 442 12.71 -11.77 -11.53
C LEU A 442 13.96 -12.28 -12.27
N SER A 443 14.82 -12.97 -11.54
CA SER A 443 15.89 -13.76 -12.12
C SER A 443 15.35 -15.09 -12.65
N SER A 444 15.94 -15.61 -13.72
CA SER A 444 15.59 -16.92 -14.29
C SER A 444 15.71 -18.11 -13.32
N GLN A 445 16.37 -17.93 -12.18
CA GLN A 445 16.59 -18.95 -11.15
C GLN A 445 15.41 -19.10 -10.18
N VAL A 446 14.45 -18.17 -10.20
CA VAL A 446 13.34 -18.17 -9.25
C VAL A 446 12.25 -19.14 -9.66
N GLU A 447 11.63 -19.78 -8.67
CA GLU A 447 10.34 -20.44 -8.80
C GLU A 447 9.36 -19.79 -7.82
N LEU A 448 8.20 -19.38 -8.31
CA LEU A 448 7.21 -18.65 -7.54
C LEU A 448 6.11 -19.59 -7.02
N SER A 449 5.63 -19.31 -5.82
CA SER A 449 4.46 -19.95 -5.24
C SER A 449 3.19 -19.50 -5.95
N PRO A 450 2.16 -20.34 -6.12
CA PRO A 450 0.91 -19.93 -6.76
C PRO A 450 0.25 -18.70 -6.14
N LYS A 451 0.47 -18.41 -4.85
CA LYS A 451 -0.14 -17.27 -4.16
C LYS A 451 0.77 -16.05 -4.02
N PHE A 452 1.94 -16.02 -4.67
CA PHE A 452 2.89 -14.91 -4.56
C PHE A 452 2.25 -13.54 -4.89
N PHE A 453 1.35 -13.53 -5.87
CA PHE A 453 0.68 -12.31 -6.33
C PHE A 453 -0.27 -11.71 -5.27
N HIS A 454 -0.90 -12.55 -4.46
CA HIS A 454 -1.76 -12.09 -3.36
C HIS A 454 -0.93 -11.37 -2.31
N TYR A 455 0.24 -11.90 -1.95
CA TYR A 455 1.16 -11.24 -1.04
C TYR A 455 1.66 -9.90 -1.60
N LEU A 456 2.06 -9.89 -2.88
CA LEU A 456 2.49 -8.67 -3.57
C LEU A 456 1.39 -7.60 -3.53
N ARG A 457 0.15 -7.97 -3.87
CA ARG A 457 -0.98 -7.05 -3.86
C ARG A 457 -1.28 -6.53 -2.45
N TYR A 458 -1.36 -7.43 -1.48
CA TYR A 458 -1.68 -7.09 -0.11
C TYR A 458 -0.63 -6.14 0.51
N THR A 459 0.65 -6.46 0.38
CA THR A 459 1.74 -5.63 0.89
C THR A 459 1.83 -4.28 0.21
N THR A 460 1.64 -4.23 -1.12
CA THR A 460 1.63 -2.97 -1.87
C THR A 460 0.49 -2.07 -1.40
N LEU A 461 -0.73 -2.61 -1.28
CA LEU A 461 -1.90 -1.84 -0.84
C LEU A 461 -1.80 -1.39 0.62
N GLU A 462 -1.27 -2.23 1.52
CA GLU A 462 -1.12 -1.89 2.94
C GLU A 462 0.02 -0.89 3.17
N TYR A 463 1.18 -1.07 2.55
CA TYR A 463 2.36 -0.26 2.85
C TYR A 463 2.53 0.98 1.98
N LEU A 464 1.83 1.09 0.85
CA LEU A 464 1.86 2.31 0.01
C LEU A 464 0.56 3.12 0.08
N HIS A 465 -0.60 2.45 0.06
CA HIS A 465 -1.88 3.13 -0.14
C HIS A 465 -2.77 3.22 1.10
N SER A 466 -2.38 2.55 2.20
CA SER A 466 -3.12 2.70 3.45
C SER A 466 -3.05 4.13 3.96
N LYS A 467 -4.07 4.52 4.72
CA LYS A 467 -4.11 5.84 5.33
C LYS A 467 -2.92 6.05 6.28
N THR A 468 -2.51 4.99 6.97
CA THR A 468 -1.36 5.03 7.88
C THR A 468 -0.05 5.26 7.13
N ALA A 469 0.16 4.54 6.02
CA ALA A 469 1.35 4.69 5.18
C ALA A 469 1.49 6.12 4.65
N GLN A 470 0.41 6.68 4.11
CA GLN A 470 0.39 8.04 3.56
C GLN A 470 0.64 9.12 4.63
N LEU A 471 0.06 8.96 5.83
CA LEU A 471 0.26 9.91 6.93
C LEU A 471 1.69 9.88 7.47
N GLN A 472 2.32 8.70 7.48
CA GLN A 472 3.68 8.52 8.00
C GLN A 472 4.76 8.66 6.92
N GLN A 473 4.35 8.89 5.66
CA GLN A 473 5.22 9.04 4.50
C GLN A 473 6.20 7.87 4.29
N TYR A 474 5.82 6.66 4.72
CA TYR A 474 6.69 5.49 4.57
C TYR A 474 6.84 5.04 3.12
N ASP A 475 5.83 5.29 2.31
CA ASP A 475 5.82 5.11 0.87
C ASP A 475 6.99 5.84 0.19
N THR A 476 7.37 7.01 0.72
CA THR A 476 8.45 7.83 0.14
C THR A 476 9.84 7.21 0.29
N ARG A 477 10.03 6.30 1.25
CA ARG A 477 11.33 5.71 1.61
C ARG A 477 11.47 4.24 1.23
N LEU A 478 10.37 3.58 0.89
CA LEU A 478 10.38 2.20 0.45
C LEU A 478 10.98 2.12 -0.96
N LEU A 479 12.08 1.37 -1.12
CA LEU A 479 12.67 1.04 -2.42
C LEU A 479 11.78 0.05 -3.18
N GLY A 480 11.27 -0.94 -2.43
CA GLY A 480 10.57 -2.07 -3.00
C GLY A 480 10.26 -3.18 -1.99
N ILE A 481 9.66 -4.26 -2.49
CA ILE A 481 9.18 -5.40 -1.69
C ILE A 481 9.82 -6.68 -2.23
N SER A 482 10.60 -7.36 -1.39
CA SER A 482 11.25 -8.64 -1.72
C SER A 482 10.25 -9.80 -1.59
N LEU A 483 10.39 -10.80 -2.44
CA LEU A 483 9.67 -12.08 -2.35
C LEU A 483 10.58 -13.19 -1.82
N ASP A 484 11.90 -13.09 -2.03
CA ASP A 484 12.88 -14.02 -1.48
C ASP A 484 13.63 -13.42 -0.29
N LEU A 485 14.30 -14.31 0.44
CA LEU A 485 15.19 -13.98 1.55
C LEU A 485 16.62 -14.42 1.16
N PRO A 486 17.57 -13.49 1.00
CA PRO A 486 18.95 -13.83 0.69
C PRO A 486 19.60 -14.71 1.78
N THR A 487 20.46 -15.63 1.37
CA THR A 487 21.23 -16.49 2.31
C THR A 487 22.61 -15.92 2.63
N THR A 488 23.07 -14.96 1.83
CA THR A 488 24.37 -14.28 1.97
C THR A 488 24.19 -12.79 1.77
N TYR A 489 25.12 -12.01 2.30
CA TYR A 489 25.21 -10.58 1.99
C TYR A 489 25.59 -10.33 0.52
N LEU A 490 25.39 -9.10 0.03
CA LEU A 490 25.72 -8.73 -1.35
C LEU A 490 27.20 -8.91 -1.70
N ASN A 491 28.10 -8.84 -0.71
CA ASN A 491 29.52 -9.12 -0.87
C ASN A 491 29.83 -10.63 -1.00
N THR A 492 28.84 -11.51 -0.80
CA THR A 492 28.95 -12.98 -0.83
C THR A 492 29.94 -13.59 0.17
N SER A 493 30.58 -12.80 1.05
CA SER A 493 31.60 -13.31 1.97
C SER A 493 31.00 -14.02 3.18
N ASP A 494 29.91 -13.46 3.73
CA ASP A 494 29.34 -13.90 5.00
C ASP A 494 27.90 -14.42 4.82
N PRO A 495 27.50 -15.47 5.56
CA PRO A 495 26.11 -15.92 5.58
C PRO A 495 25.22 -14.88 6.26
N PHE A 496 24.05 -14.63 5.68
CA PHE A 496 23.05 -13.74 6.25
C PHE A 496 22.08 -14.52 7.12
N THR A 497 21.74 -13.97 8.29
CA THR A 497 20.66 -14.49 9.15
C THR A 497 19.67 -13.36 9.39
N ALA A 498 18.40 -13.64 9.12
CA ALA A 498 17.35 -12.65 9.29
C ALA A 498 17.19 -12.24 10.77
N PRO A 499 16.87 -10.96 11.04
CA PRO A 499 16.78 -10.45 12.40
C PRO A 499 15.60 -11.05 13.17
N ALA A 500 15.77 -11.17 14.49
CA ALA A 500 14.68 -11.52 15.37
C ALA A 500 13.64 -10.38 15.45
N PRO A 501 12.35 -10.70 15.70
CA PRO A 501 11.33 -9.68 15.94
C PRO A 501 11.72 -8.71 17.06
N ILE A 502 11.34 -7.43 16.95
CA ILE A 502 11.55 -6.46 18.02
C ILE A 502 10.76 -6.90 19.25
N GLN A 503 11.47 -7.38 20.29
CA GLN A 503 10.85 -7.71 21.57
C GLN A 503 10.45 -6.41 22.27
N LYS A 504 9.15 -6.07 22.24
CA LYS A 504 8.63 -5.04 23.14
C LYS A 504 8.90 -5.49 24.58
N PHE A 505 9.58 -4.65 25.37
CA PHE A 505 9.82 -4.83 26.80
C PHE A 505 8.50 -4.83 27.60
N ASN A 506 7.64 -5.83 27.41
CA ASN A 506 6.60 -6.13 28.37
C ASN A 506 7.28 -6.89 29.52
N LYS A 507 7.47 -6.20 30.65
CA LYS A 507 7.86 -6.79 31.94
C LYS A 507 6.78 -7.78 32.40
N SER A 508 6.72 -8.94 31.79
CA SER A 508 6.06 -10.11 32.34
C SER A 508 6.99 -11.28 32.14
N ASN A 509 7.74 -11.59 33.20
CA ASN A 509 8.48 -12.84 33.34
C ASN A 509 7.53 -14.02 33.13
N LYS A 510 7.46 -14.51 31.90
CA LYS A 510 7.15 -15.90 31.62
C LYS A 510 8.20 -16.39 30.66
N LYS A 511 9.12 -17.21 31.19
CA LYS A 511 9.93 -18.14 30.39
C LYS A 511 8.97 -19.04 29.63
N SER A 512 8.54 -18.64 28.44
CA SER A 512 7.94 -19.56 27.49
C SER A 512 9.09 -20.30 26.82
N SER A 513 9.12 -21.59 27.06
CA SER A 513 9.87 -22.62 26.35
C SER A 513 10.00 -22.32 24.85
N SER A 514 11.22 -22.50 24.34
CA SER A 514 11.58 -22.78 22.94
C SER A 514 10.39 -23.02 21.99
N ARG A 515 9.84 -21.94 21.44
CA ARG A 515 9.18 -21.98 20.13
C ARG A 515 10.22 -21.45 19.15
N GLU A 516 10.46 -22.24 18.12
CA GLU A 516 11.33 -21.92 16.98
C GLU A 516 11.20 -20.44 16.63
N THR A 517 12.34 -19.74 16.63
CA THR A 517 12.42 -18.31 16.37
C THR A 517 12.04 -18.02 14.93
N THR A 518 10.74 -17.88 14.68
CA THR A 518 10.22 -17.47 13.39
C THR A 518 10.69 -16.04 13.12
N SER A 519 11.52 -15.87 12.09
CA SER A 519 12.02 -14.55 11.68
C SER A 519 10.84 -13.62 11.33
N ALA A 520 10.87 -12.39 11.82
CA ALA A 520 9.88 -11.37 11.50
C ALA A 520 10.21 -10.69 10.16
N PRO A 521 9.20 -10.13 9.46
CA PRO A 521 9.48 -9.21 8.36
C PRO A 521 10.30 -8.02 8.86
N PHE A 522 11.21 -7.54 8.01
CA PHE A 522 12.20 -6.52 8.37
C PHE A 522 12.48 -5.58 7.20
N LEU A 523 13.08 -4.44 7.49
CA LEU A 523 13.48 -3.43 6.53
C LEU A 523 15.00 -3.47 6.37
N TRP A 524 15.47 -3.39 5.14
CA TRP A 524 16.89 -3.49 4.86
C TRP A 524 17.32 -2.61 3.69
N GLN A 525 18.40 -1.83 3.84
CA GLN A 525 18.93 -1.00 2.75
C GLN A 525 19.54 -1.78 1.58
N SER A 526 19.66 -3.11 1.70
CA SER A 526 20.18 -3.96 0.62
C SER A 526 19.09 -4.21 -0.44
N PRO A 527 19.28 -3.81 -1.70
CA PRO A 527 18.41 -4.22 -2.80
C PRO A 527 18.58 -5.72 -3.13
N ASN A 528 17.63 -6.27 -3.88
CA ASN A 528 17.64 -7.68 -4.29
C ASN A 528 17.43 -7.81 -5.81
N SER A 529 18.23 -8.64 -6.47
CA SER A 529 18.15 -8.92 -7.90
C SER A 529 17.37 -10.20 -8.25
N ASN A 530 17.06 -11.05 -7.27
CA ASN A 530 16.46 -12.35 -7.52
C ASN A 530 14.95 -12.26 -7.73
N ALA A 531 14.20 -11.81 -6.71
CA ALA A 531 12.77 -11.67 -6.78
C ALA A 531 12.29 -10.48 -5.93
N MET A 532 12.20 -9.30 -6.55
CA MET A 532 11.83 -8.08 -5.84
C MET A 532 11.03 -7.13 -6.71
N LEU A 533 9.97 -6.56 -6.13
CA LEU A 533 9.21 -5.47 -6.70
C LEU A 533 9.91 -4.15 -6.41
N TYR A 534 10.27 -3.41 -7.45
CA TYR A 534 10.78 -2.03 -7.34
C TYR A 534 9.64 -1.04 -7.61
N LEU A 535 9.57 -0.01 -6.77
CA LEU A 535 8.57 1.06 -6.96
C LEU A 535 8.93 1.94 -8.16
N GLY A 536 7.90 2.41 -8.87
CA GLY A 536 8.06 3.19 -10.10
C GLY A 536 8.83 4.50 -9.88
N THR A 537 8.50 5.25 -8.84
CA THR A 537 9.23 6.46 -8.44
C THR A 537 10.72 6.19 -8.23
N LYS A 538 11.04 5.08 -7.55
CA LYS A 538 12.42 4.69 -7.25
C LYS A 538 13.15 4.16 -8.47
N TRP A 539 12.44 3.53 -9.40
CA TRP A 539 12.98 3.16 -10.70
C TRP A 539 13.36 4.39 -11.53
N THR A 540 12.52 5.42 -11.56
CA THR A 540 12.85 6.67 -12.28
C THR A 540 14.06 7.39 -11.66
N GLU A 541 14.17 7.38 -10.33
CA GLU A 541 15.34 7.90 -9.62
C GLU A 541 16.61 7.10 -9.94
N LEU A 542 16.53 5.77 -9.97
CA LEU A 542 17.65 4.90 -10.35
C LEU A 542 18.10 5.16 -11.79
N HIS A 543 17.16 5.34 -12.71
CA HIS A 543 17.47 5.70 -14.10
C HIS A 543 18.18 7.05 -14.19
N ALA A 544 17.71 8.06 -13.46
CA ALA A 544 18.36 9.37 -13.40
C ALA A 544 19.77 9.29 -12.81
N LEU A 545 19.96 8.48 -11.75
CA LEU A 545 21.29 8.23 -11.17
C LEU A 545 22.24 7.64 -12.21
N VAL A 546 21.85 6.55 -12.88
CA VAL A 546 22.71 5.88 -13.86
C VAL A 546 23.01 6.76 -15.08
N SER A 547 22.03 7.51 -15.58
CA SER A 547 22.24 8.45 -16.68
C SER A 547 23.32 9.49 -16.37
N ASN A 548 23.22 10.17 -15.22
CA ASN A 548 24.18 11.19 -14.80
C ASN A 548 25.57 10.58 -14.51
N LEU A 549 25.61 9.36 -13.97
CA LEU A 549 26.86 8.64 -13.74
C LEU A 549 27.60 8.35 -15.04
N ILE A 550 26.90 7.84 -16.05
CA ILE A 550 27.51 7.52 -17.35
C ILE A 550 28.06 8.78 -18.03
N GLU A 551 27.30 9.87 -18.00
CA GLU A 551 27.75 11.16 -18.55
C GLU A 551 29.04 11.67 -17.87
N LEU A 552 29.14 11.50 -16.55
CA LEU A 552 30.37 11.80 -15.80
C LEU A 552 31.53 10.88 -16.14
N GLN A 553 31.27 9.59 -16.31
CA GLN A 553 32.31 8.62 -16.66
C GLN A 553 32.89 8.90 -18.05
N HIS A 554 32.05 9.34 -19.00
CA HIS A 554 32.50 9.66 -20.36
C HIS A 554 33.17 11.04 -20.46
N SER A 555 32.82 11.99 -19.60
CA SER A 555 33.42 13.33 -19.56
C SER A 555 34.70 13.42 -18.73
N SER A 556 34.86 12.57 -17.70
CA SER A 556 36.04 12.55 -16.83
C SER A 556 37.15 11.63 -17.35
N LYS A 557 38.41 12.08 -17.24
CA LYS A 557 39.60 11.28 -17.62
C LYS A 557 40.03 10.26 -16.57
N SER A 558 39.52 10.35 -15.34
CA SER A 558 39.86 9.45 -14.23
C SER A 558 38.63 9.23 -13.36
N LEU A 559 38.32 7.96 -13.10
CA LEU A 559 37.22 7.56 -12.23
C LEU A 559 37.65 7.71 -10.77
N SER A 560 36.78 8.31 -9.96
CA SER A 560 36.97 8.38 -8.51
C SER A 560 37.05 6.97 -7.91
N PRO A 561 37.89 6.72 -6.89
CA PRO A 561 37.92 5.45 -6.15
C PRO A 561 36.55 5.01 -5.62
N PHE A 562 35.67 5.99 -5.41
CA PHE A 562 34.28 5.79 -5.01
C PHE A 562 33.48 4.87 -5.96
N PHE A 563 33.87 4.78 -7.25
CA PHE A 563 33.26 3.86 -8.23
C PHE A 563 34.04 2.58 -8.45
N THR A 564 35.33 2.53 -8.10
CA THR A 564 36.15 1.35 -8.30
C THR A 564 36.00 0.35 -7.15
N ASP A 565 35.72 0.84 -5.95
CA ASP A 565 35.55 0.02 -4.75
C ASP A 565 34.12 -0.51 -4.63
N LYS A 566 33.83 -1.58 -5.38
CA LYS A 566 32.51 -2.22 -5.39
C LYS A 566 32.23 -2.98 -4.11
N VAL A 567 31.02 -2.79 -3.58
CA VAL A 567 30.53 -3.53 -2.42
C VAL A 567 29.80 -4.79 -2.87
N VAL A 568 29.12 -4.73 -4.01
CA VAL A 568 28.39 -5.85 -4.58
C VAL A 568 29.37 -6.81 -5.27
N SER A 569 29.23 -8.09 -4.92
CA SER A 569 29.99 -9.17 -5.54
C SER A 569 29.65 -9.31 -7.01
N LYS A 570 30.65 -9.69 -7.81
CA LYS A 570 30.53 -9.99 -9.25
C LYS A 570 29.60 -11.18 -9.56
N ARG A 571 29.03 -11.84 -8.54
CA ARG A 571 27.96 -12.84 -8.71
C ARG A 571 26.62 -12.20 -9.05
N TYR A 572 26.41 -10.93 -8.70
CA TYR A 572 25.18 -10.19 -8.96
C TYR A 572 25.33 -9.27 -10.18
N PRO A 573 24.22 -8.94 -10.88
CA PRO A 573 24.26 -8.04 -12.03
C PRO A 573 24.83 -6.65 -11.69
N ALA A 574 25.51 -6.03 -12.65
CA ALA A 574 26.17 -4.74 -12.45
C ALA A 574 25.24 -3.61 -11.96
N TRP A 575 23.98 -3.58 -12.43
CA TRP A 575 23.01 -2.56 -12.06
C TRP A 575 22.68 -2.54 -10.56
N LEU A 576 22.89 -3.65 -9.85
CA LEU A 576 22.59 -3.77 -8.43
C LEU A 576 23.49 -2.87 -7.57
N GLU A 577 24.72 -2.60 -8.02
CA GLU A 577 25.63 -1.64 -7.35
C GLU A 577 25.06 -0.21 -7.42
N HIS A 578 24.45 0.18 -8.55
CA HIS A 578 23.79 1.47 -8.68
C HIS A 578 22.54 1.55 -7.81
N ALA A 579 21.76 0.46 -7.73
CA ALA A 579 20.60 0.39 -6.83
C ALA A 579 21.03 0.51 -5.35
N LEU A 580 22.12 -0.15 -4.95
CA LEU A 580 22.68 -0.06 -3.60
C LEU A 580 23.21 1.34 -3.31
N SER A 581 23.85 1.98 -4.29
CA SER A 581 24.31 3.36 -4.16
C SER A 581 23.12 4.30 -3.94
N LEU A 582 22.03 4.13 -4.69
CA LEU A 582 20.81 4.92 -4.51
C LEU A 582 20.21 4.74 -3.11
N THR A 583 20.11 3.50 -2.61
CA THR A 583 19.56 3.26 -1.26
C THR A 583 20.39 3.89 -0.17
N ARG A 584 21.72 3.88 -0.32
CA ARG A 584 22.64 4.50 0.63
C ARG A 584 22.57 6.03 0.59
N VAL A 585 22.56 6.65 -0.60
CA VAL A 585 22.47 8.12 -0.72
C VAL A 585 21.14 8.66 -0.21
N ARG A 586 20.04 7.97 -0.51
CA ARG A 586 18.69 8.43 -0.17
C ARG A 586 18.15 7.90 1.14
N GLY A 587 18.84 6.96 1.78
CA GLY A 587 18.35 6.27 2.96
C GLY A 587 17.13 5.39 2.67
N TYR A 588 17.01 4.84 1.46
CA TYR A 588 15.90 3.93 1.12
C TYR A 588 16.12 2.53 1.66
N TRP A 589 15.03 1.81 1.89
CA TRP A 589 15.04 0.41 2.34
C TRP A 589 14.05 -0.43 1.56
N ALA A 590 14.35 -1.71 1.43
CA ALA A 590 13.45 -2.72 0.91
C ALA A 590 12.76 -3.47 2.05
N LEU A 591 11.51 -3.87 1.83
CA LEU A 591 10.77 -4.74 2.75
C LEU A 591 11.12 -6.20 2.44
N TYR A 592 11.60 -6.92 3.45
CA TYR A 592 11.88 -8.35 3.36
C TYR A 592 10.86 -9.17 4.16
N PRO A 593 10.37 -10.29 3.60
CA PRO A 593 9.49 -11.20 4.33
C PRO A 593 10.27 -11.92 5.44
N GLY A 594 9.53 -12.36 6.48
CA GLY A 594 10.05 -13.32 7.44
C GLY A 594 10.36 -14.66 6.78
N GLU A 595 11.17 -15.50 7.41
CA GLU A 595 11.69 -16.74 6.81
C GLU A 595 10.57 -17.70 6.35
N ASP A 596 9.53 -17.87 7.18
CA ASP A 596 8.38 -18.73 6.86
C ASP A 596 7.61 -18.20 5.63
N THR A 597 7.38 -16.89 5.59
CA THR A 597 6.70 -16.23 4.48
C THR A 597 7.55 -16.32 3.22
N ALA A 598 8.86 -16.06 3.31
CA ALA A 598 9.79 -16.13 2.18
C ALA A 598 9.77 -17.52 1.51
N ARG A 599 9.86 -18.59 2.32
CA ARG A 599 9.79 -19.98 1.83
C ARG A 599 8.45 -20.31 1.16
N GLY A 600 7.37 -19.64 1.55
CA GLY A 600 6.04 -19.77 0.95
C GLY A 600 5.81 -18.89 -0.29
N LEU A 601 6.73 -17.99 -0.64
CA LEU A 601 6.57 -17.03 -1.74
C LEU A 601 7.45 -17.35 -2.94
N ALA A 602 8.75 -17.51 -2.72
CA ALA A 602 9.72 -17.71 -3.80
C ALA A 602 10.86 -18.62 -3.34
N THR A 603 11.29 -19.51 -4.23
CA THR A 603 12.47 -20.34 -4.04
C THR A 603 13.51 -19.97 -5.10
N VAL A 604 14.74 -19.72 -4.65
CA VAL A 604 15.88 -19.39 -5.54
C VAL A 604 16.73 -20.64 -5.72
N HIS A 605 16.87 -21.07 -6.97
CA HIS A 605 17.53 -22.31 -7.34
C HIS A 605 18.97 -22.06 -7.82
N GLY A 606 19.95 -22.70 -7.16
CA GLY A 606 21.37 -22.46 -7.41
C GLY A 606 22.03 -23.41 -8.44
N GLU A 607 21.35 -24.45 -8.91
CA GLU A 607 21.94 -25.53 -9.71
C GLU A 607 22.29 -25.13 -11.15
N LEU A 608 21.55 -24.17 -11.71
CA LEU A 608 21.82 -23.57 -13.03
C LEU A 608 22.27 -22.11 -12.91
N ALA A 609 22.64 -21.67 -11.71
CA ALA A 609 23.05 -20.29 -11.49
C ALA A 609 24.32 -19.97 -12.26
N ARG A 610 24.29 -18.87 -13.03
CA ARG A 610 25.43 -18.37 -13.78
C ARG A 610 25.84 -17.01 -13.26
N VAL A 611 27.15 -16.76 -13.35
CA VAL A 611 27.70 -15.43 -13.17
C VAL A 611 27.18 -14.55 -14.32
N PRO A 612 26.82 -13.28 -14.04
CA PRO A 612 26.44 -12.32 -15.07
C PRO A 612 27.50 -12.20 -16.18
N GLU A 613 27.04 -12.01 -17.42
CA GLU A 613 27.88 -12.05 -18.61
C GLU A 613 29.01 -11.00 -18.59
N GLU A 614 28.73 -9.84 -17.98
CA GLU A 614 29.68 -8.75 -17.79
C GLU A 614 30.92 -9.17 -16.97
N TYR A 615 30.79 -10.15 -16.08
CA TYR A 615 31.85 -10.57 -15.16
C TYR A 615 32.51 -11.91 -15.54
N GLU A 616 32.00 -12.62 -16.55
CA GLU A 616 32.51 -13.94 -16.94
C GLU A 616 34.03 -13.95 -17.17
N ARG A 617 34.59 -12.92 -17.84
CA ARG A 617 36.04 -12.85 -18.12
C ARG A 617 36.89 -12.65 -16.88
N GLU A 618 36.37 -11.95 -15.89
CA GLU A 618 37.10 -11.66 -14.66
C GLU A 618 37.09 -12.88 -13.76
N VAL A 619 35.92 -13.51 -13.61
CA VAL A 619 35.79 -14.74 -12.85
C VAL A 619 36.54 -15.89 -13.50
N GLU A 620 36.55 -16.01 -14.83
CA GLU A 620 37.37 -17.02 -15.53
C GLU A 620 38.87 -16.81 -15.25
N ARG A 621 39.34 -15.56 -15.21
CA ARG A 621 40.73 -15.22 -14.83
C ARG A 621 41.02 -15.52 -13.36
N ASP A 622 40.08 -15.25 -12.46
CA ASP A 622 40.23 -15.50 -11.02
C ASP A 622 40.17 -17.01 -10.69
N LEU A 623 39.33 -17.79 -11.39
CA LEU A 623 39.24 -19.24 -11.25
C LEU A 623 40.48 -19.98 -11.76
N ILE A 624 41.14 -19.45 -12.81
CA ILE A 624 42.45 -19.96 -13.26
C ILE A 624 43.53 -19.73 -12.17
N ARG A 625 43.31 -18.75 -11.27
CA ARG A 625 44.26 -18.39 -10.19
C ARG A 625 44.01 -19.12 -8.87
N ASP A 626 42.81 -19.64 -8.64
CA ASP A 626 42.41 -20.20 -7.34
C ASP A 626 41.76 -21.59 -7.50
N SER A 627 42.57 -22.58 -7.88
CA SER A 627 42.15 -23.97 -8.02
C SER A 627 42.11 -24.71 -6.67
N SER A 628 41.37 -24.19 -5.69
CA SER A 628 40.94 -25.00 -4.55
C SER A 628 39.81 -24.35 -3.75
N ARG A 629 38.56 -24.64 -4.12
CA ARG A 629 37.44 -24.89 -3.18
C ARG A 629 36.15 -25.17 -3.94
N GLU A 630 35.85 -26.46 -4.08
CA GLU A 630 34.46 -26.90 -4.17
C GLU A 630 33.78 -26.68 -2.81
N ARG A 631 32.55 -26.14 -2.81
CA ARG A 631 31.43 -26.78 -2.12
C ARG A 631 30.08 -26.15 -2.41
N SER A 632 29.14 -27.06 -2.62
CA SER A 632 27.69 -26.93 -2.76
C SER A 632 27.00 -26.57 -1.44
N SER A 633 25.83 -25.92 -1.53
CA SER A 633 24.65 -26.23 -0.71
C SER A 633 23.43 -25.49 -1.26
N SER A 634 22.50 -26.22 -1.88
CA SER A 634 21.12 -25.78 -2.06
C SER A 634 20.25 -26.58 -1.09
N ARG A 635 19.60 -25.90 -0.14
CA ARG A 635 18.51 -26.48 0.64
C ARG A 635 17.23 -26.31 -0.17
N ALA A 636 16.67 -27.41 -0.63
CA ALA A 636 15.29 -27.46 -1.11
C ALA A 636 14.35 -27.31 0.10
N GLY A 637 13.63 -26.20 0.16
CA GLY A 637 12.54 -25.99 1.12
C GLY A 637 11.23 -26.43 0.49
N GLY A 638 10.64 -27.51 1.01
CA GLY A 638 9.32 -27.98 0.63
C GLY A 638 8.23 -26.94 0.95
N GLY A 639 7.17 -26.97 0.14
CA GLY A 639 6.06 -26.02 0.18
C GLY A 639 5.45 -25.89 1.58
N GLY A 640 5.58 -24.69 2.16
CA GLY A 640 4.86 -24.30 3.35
C GLY A 640 3.45 -23.85 2.99
N HIS A 641 2.45 -24.54 3.54
CA HIS A 641 1.10 -24.00 3.69
C HIS A 641 1.14 -22.89 4.75
N LEU A 642 1.12 -21.60 4.38
CA LEU A 642 0.88 -20.55 5.38
C LEU A 642 0.47 -19.16 4.83
N MET A 643 -0.30 -19.09 3.74
CA MET A 643 -0.92 -17.80 3.38
C MET A 643 -2.21 -17.50 4.16
N GLU A 644 -2.69 -18.45 4.97
CA GLU A 644 -4.03 -18.40 5.57
C GLU A 644 -4.13 -17.43 6.77
N SER A 645 -3.00 -16.89 7.26
CA SER A 645 -2.99 -15.83 8.29
C SER A 645 -1.79 -14.90 8.16
N LEU A 646 -1.63 -14.25 7.01
CA LEU A 646 -0.70 -13.12 6.89
C LEU A 646 -1.31 -11.91 7.61
N ASP A 647 -0.84 -11.62 8.82
CA ASP A 647 -1.02 -10.32 9.46
C ASP A 647 0.24 -9.50 9.22
N LEU A 648 0.08 -8.31 8.62
CA LEU A 648 1.18 -7.45 8.26
C LEU A 648 1.50 -6.52 9.46
N PRO A 649 2.69 -6.62 10.07
CA PRO A 649 3.05 -5.71 11.15
C PRO A 649 3.24 -4.30 10.60
N PRO A 650 3.04 -3.25 11.43
CA PRO A 650 3.31 -1.90 10.98
C PRO A 650 4.83 -1.70 10.86
N PHE A 651 5.26 -0.77 10.03
CA PHE A 651 6.69 -0.46 9.84
C PHE A 651 7.45 -0.17 11.16
N SER A 652 6.78 0.44 12.14
CA SER A 652 7.37 0.76 13.45
C SER A 652 7.70 -0.46 14.32
N GLU A 653 7.19 -1.64 13.97
CA GLU A 653 7.48 -2.89 14.69
C GLU A 653 8.51 -3.77 13.97
N MET A 654 8.96 -3.35 12.78
CA MET A 654 9.93 -4.09 11.99
C MET A 654 11.36 -3.67 12.35
N PRO A 655 12.30 -4.63 12.49
CA PRO A 655 13.72 -4.32 12.56
C PRO A 655 14.19 -3.60 11.30
N LEU A 656 15.05 -2.60 11.45
CA LEU A 656 15.66 -1.86 10.35
C LEU A 656 17.16 -2.17 10.30
N LEU A 657 17.66 -2.53 9.13
CA LEU A 657 19.05 -2.91 8.88
C LEU A 657 19.72 -1.98 7.86
N LEU A 658 20.97 -1.61 8.13
CA LEU A 658 21.85 -0.97 7.16
C LEU A 658 22.26 -1.94 6.04
N TYR A 659 22.90 -1.43 4.99
CA TYR A 659 23.31 -2.26 3.83
C TYR A 659 24.20 -3.46 4.21
N ASN A 660 24.98 -3.34 5.29
CA ASN A 660 25.85 -4.39 5.81
C ASN A 660 25.15 -5.35 6.79
N GLY A 661 23.85 -5.16 7.05
CA GLY A 661 23.06 -5.98 7.98
C GLY A 661 23.12 -5.56 9.44
N ASN A 662 23.83 -4.49 9.77
CA ASN A 662 23.83 -3.99 11.15
C ASN A 662 22.46 -3.37 11.49
N PRO A 663 21.89 -3.69 12.66
CA PRO A 663 20.63 -3.09 13.09
C PRO A 663 20.82 -1.59 13.36
N THR A 664 19.83 -0.80 12.95
CA THR A 664 19.80 0.66 13.11
C THR A 664 18.38 1.14 13.40
N ASP A 665 18.24 2.41 13.77
CA ASP A 665 16.98 3.13 13.79
C ASP A 665 16.91 4.16 12.65
N LEU A 666 15.74 4.80 12.50
CA LEU A 666 15.48 5.78 11.46
C LEU A 666 16.39 7.02 11.58
N TYR A 667 16.70 7.45 12.80
CA TYR A 667 17.53 8.64 13.03
C TYR A 667 18.97 8.41 12.57
N ASN A 668 19.57 7.29 12.97
CA ASN A 668 20.92 6.95 12.56
C ASN A 668 20.99 6.65 11.07
N LEU A 669 19.95 6.01 10.50
CA LEU A 669 19.85 5.79 9.07
C LEU A 669 19.92 7.10 8.27
N ASP A 670 19.18 8.13 8.70
CA ASP A 670 19.18 9.44 8.05
C ASP A 670 20.55 10.12 8.16
N ALA A 671 21.23 9.96 9.29
CA ALA A 671 22.60 10.45 9.46
C ALA A 671 23.58 9.73 8.51
N PHE A 672 23.53 8.40 8.43
CA PHE A 672 24.39 7.63 7.51
C PHE A 672 24.12 7.96 6.04
N ALA A 673 22.86 8.20 5.67
CA ALA A 673 22.50 8.62 4.32
C ALA A 673 23.03 10.02 4.00
N ALA A 674 22.93 10.97 4.94
CA ALA A 674 23.45 12.31 4.78
C ALA A 674 24.99 12.33 4.63
N ASP A 675 25.70 11.54 5.45
CA ASP A 675 27.16 11.40 5.37
C ASP A 675 27.57 10.80 4.02
N TYR A 676 26.91 9.73 3.58
CA TYR A 676 27.18 9.11 2.29
C TYR A 676 26.86 10.05 1.11
N ALA A 677 25.77 10.81 1.19
CA ALA A 677 25.42 11.80 0.18
C ALA A 677 26.45 12.95 0.12
N TYR A 678 26.98 13.38 1.27
CA TYR A 678 28.05 14.37 1.33
C TYR A 678 29.33 13.87 0.64
N ASP A 679 29.76 12.64 0.97
CA ASP A 679 30.92 12.02 0.35
C ASP A 679 30.72 11.82 -1.16
N PHE A 680 29.53 11.40 -1.57
CA PHE A 680 29.15 11.28 -2.98
C PHE A 680 29.27 12.62 -3.73
N ARG A 681 28.68 13.69 -3.17
CA ARG A 681 28.70 15.04 -3.77
C ARG A 681 30.12 15.58 -3.91
N LYS A 682 30.98 15.31 -2.92
CA LYS A 682 32.39 15.71 -2.94
C LYS A 682 33.20 14.90 -3.97
N ALA A 683 32.95 13.61 -4.06
CA ALA A 683 33.71 12.71 -4.94
C ALA A 683 33.28 12.79 -6.41
N VAL A 684 32.00 13.12 -6.66
CA VAL A 684 31.35 12.92 -7.97
C VAL A 684 30.55 14.16 -8.40
N GLY A 685 29.74 14.69 -7.48
CA GLY A 685 28.73 15.69 -7.78
C GLY A 685 29.23 17.08 -8.15
N GLY A 686 30.48 17.40 -7.82
CA GLY A 686 31.04 18.74 -8.07
C GLY A 686 30.31 19.87 -7.33
N CYS A 687 29.54 19.54 -6.28
CA CYS A 687 28.64 20.44 -5.57
C CYS A 687 29.34 21.41 -4.59
N GLU A 688 30.58 21.80 -4.86
CA GLU A 688 31.30 22.75 -4.00
C GLU A 688 30.66 24.14 -4.08
N GLY A 689 30.22 24.67 -2.94
CA GLY A 689 29.67 26.03 -2.83
C GLY A 689 28.14 26.15 -2.96
N PHE A 690 27.40 25.05 -3.07
CA PHE A 690 25.93 25.04 -3.02
C PHE A 690 25.40 25.10 -1.58
N THR A 691 24.27 25.76 -1.39
CA THR A 691 23.62 25.88 -0.07
C THR A 691 22.86 24.61 0.31
N SER A 692 22.61 24.41 1.62
CA SER A 692 21.85 23.24 2.09
C SER A 692 20.41 23.19 1.54
N GLU A 693 19.82 24.33 1.18
CA GLU A 693 18.47 24.39 0.58
C GLU A 693 18.50 23.92 -0.89
N GLU A 694 19.54 24.28 -1.64
CA GLU A 694 19.75 23.85 -3.03
C GLU A 694 20.05 22.35 -3.15
N LEU A 695 20.62 21.75 -2.10
CA LEU A 695 20.97 20.33 -2.00
C LEU A 695 19.85 19.44 -1.40
N SER A 696 18.60 19.93 -1.43
CA SER A 696 17.44 19.14 -1.02
C SER A 696 17.18 18.00 -2.03
N PRO A 697 16.83 16.77 -1.61
CA PRO A 697 16.60 15.64 -2.50
C PRO A 697 15.62 15.93 -3.64
N ARG A 698 16.03 15.63 -4.89
CA ARG A 698 15.19 15.75 -6.09
C ARG A 698 15.21 14.47 -6.92
N ALA A 699 14.12 14.22 -7.65
CA ALA A 699 13.98 13.05 -8.50
C ALA A 699 14.94 13.05 -9.71
N ASP A 700 15.31 14.24 -10.20
CA ASP A 700 16.27 14.44 -11.30
C ASP A 700 17.74 14.25 -10.89
N MET A 701 17.99 13.99 -9.60
CA MET A 701 19.32 13.90 -8.99
C MET A 701 20.15 15.19 -9.08
N GLY A 702 19.52 16.34 -9.35
CA GLY A 702 20.22 17.63 -9.42
C GLY A 702 20.84 18.08 -8.09
N ASP A 703 20.43 17.47 -6.97
CA ASP A 703 21.05 17.69 -5.66
C ASP A 703 22.29 16.82 -5.41
N LEU A 704 22.52 15.79 -6.23
CA LEU A 704 23.71 14.94 -6.17
C LEU A 704 24.70 15.30 -7.27
N PHE A 705 24.21 15.74 -8.43
CA PHE A 705 25.01 16.14 -9.58
C PHE A 705 24.80 17.62 -9.88
N CYS A 706 25.67 18.45 -9.33
CA CYS A 706 25.60 19.90 -9.48
C CYS A 706 26.32 20.36 -10.74
N PHE A 707 25.88 19.86 -11.90
CA PHE A 707 26.35 20.39 -13.18
C PHE A 707 25.99 21.88 -13.26
N ARG A 708 26.99 22.73 -13.47
CA ARG A 708 26.71 24.14 -13.78
C ARG A 708 26.00 24.16 -15.12
N SER A 709 24.75 24.62 -15.13
CA SER A 709 24.07 24.97 -16.38
C SER A 709 24.86 26.11 -17.03
N ASP A 710 25.50 25.84 -18.15
CA ASP A 710 26.11 26.87 -19.01
C ASP A 710 25.05 27.81 -19.60
#